data_AF-B8M9Y8-F1
#
_entry.id   AF-B8M9Y8-F1
#
_cell.length_a   1.000
_cell.length_b   1.000
_cell.length_c   1.000
_cell.angle_alpha   90.00
_cell.angle_beta   90.00
_cell.angle_gamma   90.00
#
_symmetry.space_group_name_H-M   'P 1'
#
loop_
_entity.id
_entity.type
_entity.pdbx_description
1 polymer ?
#
loop_
_entity_poly.entity_id
_entity_poly.type
_entity_poly.pdbx_seq_one_letter_code
_entity_poly.pdbx_strand_id
1 'polypeptide(L)'
;MPWRRSPLWLLIQVVLQLISQRLRAKLWVTEDFYKHFMVYYMSMILKDYIMTAKIAHRPRKLDLADAPAWFPAVQDTLKSANNAIQRAWNNIMFQNRLKIDLHRLKSIDKLHPTLKEYNACISMNIFESLVLPHQSQMDRLAQAEVYMKQRQSRVRYYGSGIFNDIGTSSYFPVRFFKQSQEHQNLLAAVEERARRERVAKHLELERKQQEYHDLYALFSGMGCTYNDYIIDMHFNIHESRHSPSCRKCVYEKQAESISIEVHEWSLSSNHLHAKSTVFELNKPPPFACGLSPFFTPIKGARRINLLLQNKPHLGTHRRDRKIINVTRNNVCLDNRMHFQYYDETACCFVVDFQTTNEMTVIPCTYQLPQLSSLLQQFLLQPANRSDGPPPNTVIASLHAYPEDMKLEEYRALCMMPLGIHIQWKYILRQLAIPSVIFKKVQTCIFLLQIINQAGPTGGSILRTGHTILKDDRFVAALLAEIKNSADRIKENWESVAIVREKADNTTEQQHRTNLMAQSVHVALIRVCMFDAERPSLAYRGYLEFRPAKEPWWLSDSHWKLKRCTQRGWCLVKDGIMLVSLRSETAKLISTILNPIERASKLHCKLDVLSSVLEIEIPYLRIGFTLQLGHSSIRSHQYPDMVIDADQSLETLVGLRNKLIMLQVNSHARVVLVPEGNVIWKKKSDHVAVEIGWQAVANLHAYSVDSQLGRLVDNGSLQSKLLLCYFFLCSRRPHLENGN
;
A
#
# COMPACT_ATOMS: atom_id res chain seq x y z
N MET A 1 11.57 -45.24 -8.12
CA MET A 1 10.31 -45.99 -8.00
C MET A 1 9.20 -45.04 -7.57
N PRO A 2 8.28 -44.62 -8.46
CA PRO A 2 7.22 -43.71 -8.09
C PRO A 2 6.21 -44.51 -7.27
N TRP A 3 5.72 -44.02 -6.13
CA TRP A 3 4.86 -44.84 -5.27
C TRP A 3 3.67 -45.42 -6.04
N ARG A 4 3.12 -44.75 -7.07
CA ARG A 4 2.00 -45.28 -7.87
C ARG A 4 2.35 -46.41 -8.85
N ARG A 5 3.63 -46.64 -9.17
CA ARG A 5 4.12 -47.81 -9.91
C ARG A 5 5.03 -48.70 -9.05
N SER A 6 5.08 -48.43 -7.74
CA SER A 6 5.72 -49.33 -6.80
C SER A 6 4.90 -50.63 -6.78
N PRO A 7 5.54 -51.79 -6.97
CA PRO A 7 4.90 -53.08 -6.75
C PRO A 7 4.21 -53.12 -5.36
N LEU A 8 4.77 -52.42 -4.37
CA LEU A 8 4.21 -52.29 -3.03
C LEU A 8 2.88 -51.52 -3.00
N TRP A 9 2.74 -50.44 -3.75
CA TRP A 9 1.48 -49.67 -3.77
C TRP A 9 0.41 -50.35 -4.60
N LEU A 10 0.80 -50.99 -5.71
CA LEU A 10 -0.12 -51.80 -6.49
C LEU A 10 -0.62 -52.98 -5.64
N LEU A 11 0.28 -53.61 -4.89
CA LEU A 11 -0.06 -54.61 -3.87
C LEU A 11 -0.99 -54.02 -2.79
N ILE A 12 -0.68 -52.85 -2.21
CA ILE A 12 -1.54 -52.18 -1.22
C ILE A 12 -2.94 -51.88 -1.81
N GLN A 13 -3.02 -51.37 -3.05
CA GLN A 13 -4.30 -51.07 -3.70
C GLN A 13 -5.12 -52.32 -3.97
N VAL A 14 -4.49 -53.38 -4.48
CA VAL A 14 -5.13 -54.68 -4.75
C VAL A 14 -5.56 -55.34 -3.45
N VAL A 15 -4.71 -55.34 -2.42
CA VAL A 15 -5.02 -55.87 -1.08
C VAL A 15 -6.15 -55.09 -0.43
N LEU A 16 -6.13 -53.75 -0.44
CA LEU A 16 -7.21 -52.93 0.10
C LEU A 16 -8.52 -53.12 -0.67
N GLN A 17 -8.47 -53.29 -2.00
CA GLN A 17 -9.65 -53.56 -2.82
C GLN A 17 -10.22 -54.95 -2.52
N LEU A 18 -9.38 -55.97 -2.41
CA LEU A 18 -9.78 -57.34 -2.07
C LEU A 18 -10.32 -57.46 -0.64
N ILE A 19 -9.69 -56.79 0.34
CA ILE A 19 -10.18 -56.71 1.72
C ILE A 19 -11.54 -56.00 1.75
N SER A 20 -11.70 -54.90 1.02
CA SER A 20 -12.98 -54.18 0.92
C SER A 20 -14.07 -55.04 0.28
N GLN A 21 -13.74 -55.81 -0.76
CA GLN A 21 -14.67 -56.76 -1.39
C GLN A 21 -15.05 -57.93 -0.46
N ARG A 22 -14.13 -58.41 0.38
CA ARG A 22 -14.42 -59.46 1.38
C ARG A 22 -15.22 -58.94 2.57
N LEU A 23 -14.96 -57.71 3.03
CA LEU A 23 -15.73 -57.04 4.08
C LEU A 23 -17.16 -56.72 3.62
N ARG A 24 -17.35 -56.39 2.33
CA ARG A 24 -18.68 -56.25 1.71
C ARG A 24 -19.54 -57.50 1.92
N ALA A 25 -18.96 -58.69 1.75
CA ALA A 25 -19.68 -59.96 1.93
C ALA A 25 -20.10 -60.25 3.39
N LYS A 26 -19.53 -59.54 4.38
CA LYS A 26 -19.84 -59.71 5.81
C LYS A 26 -20.66 -58.57 6.43
N LEU A 27 -20.66 -57.36 5.86
CA LEU A 27 -21.13 -56.14 6.55
C LEU A 27 -22.10 -55.25 5.74
N TRP A 28 -22.70 -55.74 4.64
CA TRP A 28 -23.70 -55.00 3.83
C TRP A 28 -23.27 -53.58 3.42
N VAL A 29 -22.00 -53.39 3.07
CA VAL A 29 -21.44 -52.07 2.69
C VAL A 29 -21.64 -51.81 1.19
N THR A 30 -21.88 -50.54 0.81
CA THR A 30 -22.09 -50.06 -0.57
C THR A 30 -20.96 -50.44 -1.53
N GLU A 31 -21.30 -50.70 -2.80
CA GLU A 31 -20.38 -51.13 -3.87
C GLU A 31 -19.16 -50.22 -4.08
N ASP A 32 -19.27 -48.94 -3.74
CA ASP A 32 -18.23 -47.93 -3.92
C ASP A 32 -17.38 -47.63 -2.68
N PHE A 33 -17.47 -48.42 -1.60
CA PHE A 33 -16.76 -48.17 -0.34
C PHE A 33 -15.25 -47.97 -0.51
N TYR A 34 -14.60 -48.82 -1.31
CA TYR A 34 -13.18 -48.68 -1.63
C TYR A 34 -12.87 -47.32 -2.28
N LYS A 35 -13.75 -46.85 -3.16
CA LYS A 35 -13.58 -45.56 -3.84
C LYS A 35 -13.76 -44.39 -2.87
N HIS A 36 -14.72 -44.49 -1.95
CA HIS A 36 -14.95 -43.50 -0.88
C HIS A 36 -13.75 -43.42 0.08
N PHE A 37 -13.26 -44.57 0.56
CA PHE A 37 -12.06 -44.66 1.40
C PHE A 37 -10.83 -44.08 0.69
N MET A 38 -10.65 -44.37 -0.61
CA MET A 38 -9.55 -43.82 -1.40
C MET A 38 -9.63 -42.31 -1.61
N VAL A 39 -10.81 -41.68 -1.57
CA VAL A 39 -10.91 -40.21 -1.60
C VAL A 39 -10.46 -39.62 -0.27
N TYR A 40 -10.96 -40.19 0.84
CA TYR A 40 -10.60 -39.78 2.19
C TYR A 40 -9.09 -39.97 2.48
N TYR A 41 -8.57 -41.17 2.23
CA TYR A 41 -7.15 -41.48 2.41
C TYR A 41 -6.24 -40.55 1.58
N MET A 42 -6.60 -40.28 0.32
CA MET A 42 -5.82 -39.37 -0.52
C MET A 42 -5.86 -37.92 -0.02
N SER A 43 -6.94 -37.52 0.66
CA SER A 43 -7.02 -36.18 1.27
C SER A 43 -6.13 -36.06 2.52
N MET A 44 -5.97 -37.14 3.30
CA MET A 44 -5.09 -37.16 4.47
C MET A 44 -3.61 -37.11 4.12
N ILE A 45 -3.22 -37.60 2.93
CA ILE A 45 -1.81 -37.62 2.49
C ILE A 45 -1.52 -36.40 1.58
N LEU A 46 -2.42 -35.42 1.52
CA LEU A 46 -2.30 -34.24 0.68
C LEU A 46 -1.22 -33.28 1.23
N LYS A 47 0.06 -33.65 1.03
CA LYS A 47 1.22 -32.77 1.30
C LYS A 47 1.57 -31.86 0.12
N ASP A 48 1.02 -32.11 -1.07
CA ASP A 48 1.35 -31.40 -2.31
C ASP A 48 0.13 -30.87 -3.08
N TYR A 49 0.20 -29.59 -3.48
CA TYR A 49 -0.82 -28.81 -4.20
C TYR A 49 -1.33 -29.44 -5.52
N ILE A 50 -0.62 -30.42 -6.07
CA ILE A 50 -0.93 -31.13 -7.32
C ILE A 50 -2.08 -32.16 -7.12
N MET A 51 -2.29 -32.65 -5.89
CA MET A 51 -3.36 -33.63 -5.59
C MET A 51 -4.75 -32.99 -5.43
N THR A 52 -4.81 -31.66 -5.28
CA THR A 52 -6.02 -30.87 -4.98
C THR A 52 -7.08 -31.00 -6.08
N ALA A 53 -6.71 -30.93 -7.37
CA ALA A 53 -7.65 -31.02 -8.49
C ALA A 53 -8.28 -32.42 -8.65
N LYS A 54 -7.51 -33.48 -8.41
CA LYS A 54 -7.99 -34.88 -8.46
C LYS A 54 -8.97 -35.21 -7.33
N ILE A 55 -8.66 -34.74 -6.13
CA ILE A 55 -9.50 -34.97 -4.96
C ILE A 55 -10.76 -34.09 -5.03
N ALA A 56 -10.68 -32.90 -5.63
CA ALA A 56 -11.85 -32.07 -5.92
C ALA A 56 -12.79 -32.69 -6.98
N HIS A 57 -12.27 -33.47 -7.93
CA HIS A 57 -13.06 -34.10 -9.00
C HIS A 57 -13.62 -35.49 -8.67
N ARG A 58 -12.96 -36.28 -7.81
CA ARG A 58 -13.40 -37.66 -7.50
C ARG A 58 -14.79 -37.76 -6.86
N PRO A 59 -15.21 -36.88 -5.93
CA PRO A 59 -16.56 -36.90 -5.37
C PRO A 59 -17.65 -36.72 -6.43
N ARG A 60 -17.40 -35.91 -7.47
CA ARG A 60 -18.31 -35.74 -8.61
C ARG A 60 -18.42 -36.97 -9.51
N LYS A 61 -17.41 -37.83 -9.53
CA LYS A 61 -17.42 -39.09 -10.30
C LYS A 61 -18.11 -40.24 -9.55
N LEU A 62 -18.31 -40.08 -8.24
CA LEU A 62 -18.91 -41.08 -7.35
C LEU A 62 -20.40 -40.84 -7.10
N ASP A 63 -21.01 -39.88 -7.79
CA ASP A 63 -22.44 -39.52 -7.73
C ASP A 63 -23.03 -39.55 -6.31
N LEU A 64 -22.34 -38.84 -5.40
CA LEU A 64 -22.66 -38.82 -3.97
C LEU A 64 -23.87 -37.92 -3.71
N ALA A 65 -25.08 -38.44 -3.93
CA ALA A 65 -26.33 -37.75 -3.65
C ALA A 65 -26.49 -37.43 -2.15
N ASP A 66 -26.00 -38.31 -1.27
CA ASP A 66 -25.93 -38.10 0.17
C ASP A 66 -24.48 -37.77 0.58
N ALA A 67 -24.23 -36.57 1.09
CA ALA A 67 -22.89 -36.11 1.48
C ALA A 67 -22.34 -36.97 2.63
N PRO A 68 -21.34 -37.85 2.40
CA PRO A 68 -20.84 -38.74 3.45
C PRO A 68 -20.17 -37.96 4.58
N ALA A 69 -20.19 -38.48 5.81
CA ALA A 69 -19.65 -37.80 7.00
C ALA A 69 -18.17 -37.36 6.88
N TRP A 70 -17.38 -37.98 6.00
CA TRP A 70 -15.98 -37.62 5.74
C TRP A 70 -15.79 -36.51 4.68
N PHE A 71 -16.84 -36.15 3.94
CA PHE A 71 -16.79 -35.17 2.85
C PHE A 71 -16.43 -33.74 3.31
N PRO A 72 -16.92 -33.22 4.44
CA PRO A 72 -16.51 -31.92 4.97
C PRO A 72 -15.00 -31.83 5.25
N ALA A 73 -14.39 -32.88 5.80
CA ALA A 73 -12.96 -32.93 6.09
C ALA A 73 -12.09 -32.84 4.81
N VAL A 74 -12.55 -33.47 3.72
CA VAL A 74 -11.92 -33.36 2.41
C VAL A 74 -12.05 -31.94 1.85
N GLN A 75 -13.22 -31.32 1.96
CA GLN A 75 -13.45 -29.93 1.52
C GLN A 75 -12.60 -28.93 2.30
N ASP A 76 -12.48 -29.07 3.61
CA ASP A 76 -11.67 -28.18 4.45
C ASP A 76 -10.17 -28.32 4.16
N THR A 77 -9.70 -29.52 3.87
CA THR A 77 -8.31 -29.77 3.45
C THR A 77 -8.03 -29.13 2.08
N LEU A 78 -8.93 -29.27 1.11
CA LEU A 78 -8.83 -28.62 -0.20
C LEU A 78 -8.84 -27.09 -0.09
N LYS A 79 -9.71 -26.55 0.77
CA LYS A 79 -9.83 -25.11 1.03
C LYS A 79 -8.59 -24.55 1.72
N SER A 80 -8.00 -25.27 2.67
CA SER A 80 -6.76 -24.89 3.34
C SER A 80 -5.57 -24.87 2.37
N ALA A 81 -5.47 -25.86 1.48
CA ALA A 81 -4.48 -25.89 0.41
C ALA A 81 -4.65 -24.69 -0.55
N ASN A 82 -5.87 -24.40 -0.98
CA ASN A 82 -6.16 -23.27 -1.88
C ASN A 82 -5.83 -21.91 -1.23
N ASN A 83 -6.13 -21.75 0.06
CA ASN A 83 -5.77 -20.55 0.83
C ASN A 83 -4.26 -20.39 1.01
N ALA A 84 -3.50 -21.48 1.13
CA ALA A 84 -2.04 -21.43 1.19
C ALA A 84 -1.43 -21.00 -0.15
N ILE A 85 -1.97 -21.49 -1.28
CA ILE A 85 -1.59 -21.05 -2.63
C ILE A 85 -1.86 -19.55 -2.81
N GLN A 86 -3.06 -19.10 -2.43
CA GLN A 86 -3.45 -17.69 -2.54
C GLN A 86 -2.53 -16.79 -1.70
N ARG A 87 -2.12 -17.25 -0.50
CA ARG A 87 -1.17 -16.53 0.36
C ARG A 87 0.24 -16.46 -0.26
N ALA A 88 0.75 -17.56 -0.80
CA ALA A 88 2.06 -17.58 -1.47
C ALA A 88 2.07 -16.65 -2.70
N TRP A 89 0.99 -16.65 -3.48
CA TRP A 89 0.80 -15.75 -4.62
C TRP A 89 0.73 -14.28 -4.20
N ASN A 90 -0.06 -13.97 -3.16
CA ASN A 90 -0.13 -12.62 -2.62
C ASN A 90 1.23 -12.13 -2.12
N ASN A 91 2.07 -13.02 -1.56
CA ASN A 91 3.43 -12.68 -1.15
C ASN A 91 4.35 -12.40 -2.34
N ILE A 92 4.32 -13.20 -3.42
CA ILE A 92 5.10 -12.95 -4.64
C ILE A 92 4.67 -11.63 -5.29
N MET A 93 3.36 -11.37 -5.35
CA MET A 93 2.82 -10.10 -5.83
C MET A 93 3.18 -8.94 -4.91
N PHE A 94 3.27 -9.17 -3.60
CA PHE A 94 3.66 -8.15 -2.63
C PHE A 94 5.15 -7.80 -2.74
N GLN A 95 6.02 -8.79 -2.92
CA GLN A 95 7.46 -8.61 -3.12
C GLN A 95 7.77 -7.87 -4.43
N ASN A 96 6.94 -8.04 -5.47
CA ASN A 96 7.11 -7.40 -6.78
C ASN A 96 6.25 -6.13 -6.98
N ARG A 97 5.65 -5.57 -5.92
CA ARG A 97 4.83 -4.35 -6.00
C ARG A 97 5.66 -3.10 -5.79
N LEU A 98 5.78 -2.26 -6.83
CA LEU A 98 5.99 -0.83 -6.66
C LEU A 98 4.68 -0.19 -6.17
N LYS A 99 4.63 0.19 -4.90
CA LYS A 99 3.44 0.82 -4.28
C LYS A 99 3.45 2.33 -4.57
N ILE A 100 3.13 2.72 -5.81
CA ILE A 100 3.02 4.14 -6.17
C ILE A 100 1.63 4.65 -5.73
N ASP A 101 1.59 5.41 -4.64
CA ASP A 101 0.36 6.10 -4.18
C ASP A 101 0.21 7.48 -4.82
N LEU A 102 -0.52 7.50 -5.94
CA LEU A 102 -0.79 8.70 -6.73
C LEU A 102 -1.76 9.67 -6.04
N HIS A 103 -2.48 9.24 -5.00
CA HIS A 103 -3.48 10.08 -4.33
C HIS A 103 -2.84 11.20 -3.52
N ARG A 104 -1.58 11.02 -3.09
CA ARG A 104 -0.81 12.01 -2.32
C ARG A 104 0.00 12.99 -3.17
N LEU A 105 0.30 12.66 -4.43
CA LEU A 105 0.79 13.65 -5.41
C LEU A 105 -0.23 14.79 -5.56
N LYS A 106 -1.52 14.44 -5.63
CA LYS A 106 -2.62 15.42 -5.63
C LYS A 106 -2.69 16.22 -4.32
N SER A 107 -2.26 15.68 -3.17
CA SER A 107 -2.28 16.41 -1.90
C SER A 107 -1.12 17.40 -1.76
N ILE A 108 0.08 17.06 -2.22
CA ILE A 108 1.23 18.01 -2.24
C ILE A 108 0.90 19.22 -3.11
N ASP A 109 0.30 18.96 -4.27
CA ASP A 109 -0.19 19.98 -5.20
C ASP A 109 -1.33 20.86 -4.64
N LYS A 110 -2.03 20.42 -3.59
CA LYS A 110 -2.99 21.25 -2.85
C LYS A 110 -2.31 22.11 -1.79
N LEU A 111 -1.24 21.61 -1.18
CA LEU A 111 -0.50 22.31 -0.13
C LEU A 111 0.38 23.44 -0.71
N HIS A 112 0.97 23.23 -1.88
CA HIS A 112 1.80 24.23 -2.55
C HIS A 112 1.42 24.41 -4.02
N PRO A 113 0.44 25.27 -4.33
CA PRO A 113 -0.08 25.48 -5.69
C PRO A 113 0.98 25.89 -6.72
N THR A 114 2.02 26.61 -6.29
CA THR A 114 3.13 27.06 -7.15
C THR A 114 3.96 25.91 -7.72
N LEU A 115 3.97 24.73 -7.06
CA LEU A 115 4.69 23.54 -7.51
C LEU A 115 4.13 22.97 -8.83
N LYS A 116 2.87 23.30 -9.18
CA LYS A 116 2.23 22.91 -10.44
C LYS A 116 2.83 23.58 -11.66
N GLU A 117 3.51 24.71 -11.47
CA GLU A 117 4.13 25.47 -12.55
C GLU A 117 5.51 24.92 -12.94
N TYR A 118 6.03 23.95 -12.17
CA TYR A 118 7.32 23.31 -12.39
C TYR A 118 7.15 21.87 -12.91
N ASN A 119 8.11 21.44 -13.73
CA ASN A 119 8.19 20.06 -14.19
C ASN A 119 8.31 19.09 -12.99
N ALA A 120 7.56 17.98 -13.03
CA ALA A 120 7.61 16.94 -12.00
C ALA A 120 8.87 16.07 -12.09
N CYS A 121 9.66 16.19 -13.16
CA CYS A 121 10.84 15.37 -13.46
C CYS A 121 10.54 13.86 -13.54
N ILE A 122 9.27 13.48 -13.75
CA ILE A 122 8.82 12.10 -13.91
C ILE A 122 8.38 11.93 -15.36
N SER A 123 9.11 11.11 -16.13
CA SER A 123 8.73 10.77 -17.50
C SER A 123 7.50 9.86 -17.50
N MET A 124 6.52 10.12 -18.36
CA MET A 124 5.33 9.26 -18.51
C MET A 124 5.70 7.86 -19.06
N ASN A 125 6.82 7.77 -19.76
CA ASN A 125 7.32 6.56 -20.40
C ASN A 125 7.59 5.44 -19.37
N ILE A 126 7.86 5.80 -18.11
CA ILE A 126 8.09 4.81 -17.04
C ILE A 126 6.87 3.94 -16.76
N PHE A 127 5.67 4.41 -17.11
CA PHE A 127 4.43 3.69 -16.86
C PHE A 127 4.21 2.53 -17.83
N GLU A 128 4.89 2.50 -18.96
CA GLU A 128 4.73 1.45 -19.98
C GLU A 128 5.26 0.09 -19.53
N SER A 129 6.28 0.09 -18.69
CA SER A 129 6.90 -1.14 -18.18
C SER A 129 6.17 -1.71 -16.96
N LEU A 130 5.16 -1.03 -16.41
CA LEU A 130 4.46 -1.50 -15.22
C LEU A 130 3.72 -2.81 -15.48
N VAL A 131 3.89 -3.76 -14.55
CA VAL A 131 3.15 -5.03 -14.54
C VAL A 131 1.91 -4.86 -13.69
N LEU A 132 0.75 -4.74 -14.34
CA LEU A 132 -0.55 -4.42 -13.74
C LEU A 132 -1.55 -5.56 -13.97
N PRO A 133 -1.66 -6.54 -13.04
CA PRO A 133 -2.54 -7.70 -13.16
C PRO A 133 -4.05 -7.41 -13.22
N HIS A 134 -4.51 -6.26 -12.70
CA HIS A 134 -5.94 -5.95 -12.55
C HIS A 134 -6.35 -4.71 -13.36
N GLN A 135 -7.58 -4.73 -13.91
CA GLN A 135 -8.17 -3.56 -14.59
C GLN A 135 -8.22 -2.33 -13.69
N SER A 136 -8.56 -2.48 -12.40
CA SER A 136 -8.56 -1.37 -11.45
C SER A 136 -7.19 -0.69 -11.29
N GLN A 137 -6.10 -1.42 -11.54
CA GLN A 137 -4.76 -0.83 -11.57
C GLN A 137 -4.50 -0.08 -12.87
N MET A 138 -4.99 -0.58 -14.01
CA MET A 138 -4.97 0.11 -15.31
C MET A 138 -5.80 1.40 -15.26
N ASP A 139 -6.96 1.39 -14.58
CA ASP A 139 -7.79 2.58 -14.34
C ASP A 139 -7.05 3.63 -13.52
N ARG A 140 -6.41 3.19 -12.43
CA ARG A 140 -5.59 4.08 -11.60
C ARG A 140 -4.43 4.66 -12.39
N LEU A 141 -3.79 3.87 -13.25
CA LEU A 141 -2.72 4.34 -14.12
C LEU A 141 -3.25 5.37 -15.12
N ALA A 142 -4.39 5.11 -15.78
CA ALA A 142 -5.01 6.06 -16.71
C ALA A 142 -5.32 7.41 -16.02
N GLN A 143 -5.84 7.38 -14.79
CA GLN A 143 -6.06 8.59 -13.99
C GLN A 143 -4.74 9.31 -13.64
N ALA A 144 -3.67 8.56 -13.38
CA ALA A 144 -2.33 9.10 -13.13
C ALA A 144 -1.81 9.87 -14.34
N GLU A 145 -1.91 9.27 -15.52
CA GLU A 145 -1.44 9.83 -16.78
C GLU A 145 -2.24 11.08 -17.16
N VAL A 146 -3.56 11.05 -16.98
CA VAL A 146 -4.39 12.25 -17.17
C VAL A 146 -3.93 13.38 -16.25
N TYR A 147 -3.68 13.08 -14.97
CA TYR A 147 -3.16 14.06 -14.03
C TYR A 147 -1.78 14.58 -14.43
N MET A 148 -0.85 13.71 -14.83
CA MET A 148 0.50 14.11 -15.25
C MET A 148 0.46 14.95 -16.54
N LYS A 149 -0.37 14.59 -17.53
CA LYS A 149 -0.59 15.40 -18.75
C LYS A 149 -1.17 16.77 -18.42
N GLN A 150 -2.19 16.81 -17.55
CA GLN A 150 -2.76 18.08 -17.08
C GLN A 150 -1.72 18.93 -16.35
N ARG A 151 -0.88 18.32 -15.52
CA ARG A 151 0.23 19.03 -14.85
C ARG A 151 1.24 19.54 -15.85
N GLN A 152 1.67 18.73 -16.82
CA GLN A 152 2.61 19.11 -17.87
C GLN A 152 2.11 20.30 -18.69
N SER A 153 0.80 20.36 -18.98
CA SER A 153 0.19 21.50 -19.68
C SER A 153 0.22 22.82 -18.88
N ARG A 154 0.43 22.76 -17.56
CA ARG A 154 0.50 23.92 -16.66
C ARG A 154 1.92 24.34 -16.32
N VAL A 155 2.92 23.59 -16.81
CA VAL A 155 4.33 23.91 -16.58
C VAL A 155 4.64 25.23 -17.27
N ARG A 156 5.16 26.18 -16.50
CA ARG A 156 5.68 27.47 -16.98
C ARG A 156 7.20 27.49 -16.97
N TYR A 157 7.80 26.74 -16.06
CA TYR A 157 9.24 26.65 -15.87
C TYR A 157 9.71 25.24 -16.28
N TYR A 158 10.28 25.15 -17.48
CA TYR A 158 10.80 23.92 -18.05
C TYR A 158 12.16 23.54 -17.46
N GLY A 159 12.54 22.27 -17.59
CA GLY A 159 13.78 21.72 -17.04
C GLY A 159 13.65 21.21 -15.60
N SER A 160 14.77 20.86 -15.01
CA SER A 160 14.94 20.45 -13.61
C SER A 160 14.88 21.64 -12.64
N GLY A 161 14.08 22.67 -12.92
CA GLY A 161 14.08 23.98 -12.24
C GLY A 161 13.73 23.99 -10.74
N ILE A 162 13.42 22.83 -10.15
CA ILE A 162 13.37 22.64 -8.68
C ILE A 162 14.77 22.31 -8.11
N PHE A 163 15.65 21.70 -8.90
CA PHE A 163 16.94 21.14 -8.50
C PHE A 163 18.16 21.79 -9.16
N ASN A 164 18.04 22.42 -10.34
CA ASN A 164 19.20 22.89 -11.11
C ASN A 164 19.27 24.41 -11.35
N ASP A 165 18.25 25.17 -10.92
CA ASP A 165 18.12 26.60 -11.20
C ASP A 165 18.54 27.52 -10.02
N ILE A 166 19.40 27.03 -9.12
CA ILE A 166 19.80 27.76 -7.91
C ILE A 166 20.35 29.14 -8.28
N GLY A 167 19.83 30.18 -7.63
CA GLY A 167 20.26 31.56 -7.86
C GLY A 167 19.54 32.30 -8.98
N THR A 168 18.56 31.68 -9.63
CA THR A 168 17.70 32.34 -10.62
C THR A 168 16.40 32.86 -9.99
N SER A 169 15.77 33.84 -10.63
CA SER A 169 14.48 34.39 -10.16
C SER A 169 13.30 33.43 -10.39
N SER A 170 13.43 32.50 -11.34
CA SER A 170 12.50 31.42 -11.65
C SER A 170 12.59 30.25 -10.68
N TYR A 171 13.67 30.16 -9.90
CA TYR A 171 13.91 29.05 -8.99
C TYR A 171 12.82 28.89 -7.92
N PHE A 172 12.37 27.65 -7.68
CA PHE A 172 11.25 27.39 -6.75
C PHE A 172 11.50 27.95 -5.35
N PRO A 173 12.63 27.66 -4.67
CA PRO A 173 12.98 28.26 -3.38
C PRO A 173 12.93 29.79 -3.35
N VAL A 174 13.41 30.47 -4.40
CA VAL A 174 13.40 31.93 -4.49
C VAL A 174 11.97 32.47 -4.60
N ARG A 175 11.12 31.81 -5.40
CA ARG A 175 9.71 32.20 -5.54
C ARG A 175 8.90 31.91 -4.29
N PHE A 176 9.16 30.79 -3.63
CA PHE A 176 8.55 30.43 -2.36
C PHE A 176 8.93 31.44 -1.27
N PHE A 177 10.21 31.80 -1.18
CA PHE A 177 10.73 32.80 -0.24
C PHE A 177 9.95 34.13 -0.33
N LYS A 178 9.69 34.61 -1.55
CA LYS A 178 8.93 35.86 -1.77
C LYS A 178 7.51 35.82 -1.21
N GLN A 179 6.93 34.64 -1.05
CA GLN A 179 5.58 34.44 -0.53
C GLN A 179 5.55 34.09 0.97
N SER A 180 6.70 33.78 1.57
CA SER A 180 6.79 33.32 2.95
C SER A 180 7.39 34.38 3.86
N GLN A 181 6.56 34.96 4.73
CA GLN A 181 7.02 35.93 5.73
C GLN A 181 8.02 35.31 6.72
N GLU A 182 7.83 34.04 7.06
CA GLU A 182 8.73 33.31 7.97
C GLU A 182 10.17 33.24 7.44
N HIS A 183 10.33 32.96 6.14
CA HIS A 183 11.65 32.91 5.50
C HIS A 183 12.28 34.29 5.38
N GLN A 184 11.47 35.33 5.14
CA GLN A 184 11.93 36.72 5.12
C GLN A 184 12.44 37.16 6.50
N ASN A 185 11.70 36.81 7.55
CA ASN A 185 12.11 37.06 8.93
C ASN A 185 13.39 36.30 9.29
N LEU A 186 13.53 35.05 8.83
CA LEU A 186 14.73 34.25 9.05
C LEU A 186 15.96 34.85 8.35
N LEU A 187 15.81 35.31 7.09
CA LEU A 187 16.89 36.01 6.39
C LEU A 187 17.34 37.25 7.17
N ALA A 188 16.38 38.09 7.59
CA ALA A 188 16.67 39.30 8.36
C ALA A 188 17.37 38.98 9.71
N ALA A 189 16.93 37.91 10.40
CA ALA A 189 17.54 37.49 11.66
C ALA A 189 18.99 36.98 11.47
N VAL A 190 19.26 36.25 10.37
CA VAL A 190 20.61 35.79 10.02
C VAL A 190 21.51 36.96 9.66
N GLU A 191 21.04 37.90 8.84
CA GLU A 191 21.81 39.09 8.46
C GLU A 191 22.12 39.98 9.66
N GLU A 192 21.16 40.17 10.57
CA GLU A 192 21.39 40.96 11.79
C GLU A 192 22.38 40.29 12.76
N ARG A 193 22.36 38.94 12.84
CA ARG A 193 23.40 38.20 13.58
C ARG A 193 24.77 38.37 12.94
N ALA A 194 24.87 38.16 11.62
CA ALA A 194 26.12 38.32 10.87
C ALA A 194 26.70 39.73 11.01
N ARG A 195 25.84 40.76 11.00
CA ARG A 195 26.24 42.15 11.22
C ARG A 195 26.86 42.36 12.60
N ARG A 196 26.24 41.83 13.66
CA ARG A 196 26.77 41.92 15.03
C ARG A 196 28.12 41.21 15.17
N GLU A 197 28.25 40.03 14.58
CA GLU A 197 29.51 39.27 14.57
C GLU A 197 30.61 40.03 13.82
N ARG A 198 30.31 40.63 12.67
CA ARG A 198 31.26 41.45 11.91
C ARG A 198 31.71 42.69 12.67
N VAL A 199 30.80 43.37 13.38
CA VAL A 199 31.14 44.51 14.26
C VAL A 199 32.05 44.06 15.40
N ALA A 200 31.73 42.95 16.07
CA ALA A 200 32.59 42.38 17.11
C ALA A 200 33.98 42.03 16.57
N LYS A 201 34.06 41.53 15.33
CA LYS A 201 35.34 41.23 14.68
C LYS A 201 36.16 42.48 14.34
N HIS A 202 35.51 43.58 13.99
CA HIS A 202 36.21 44.87 13.82
C HIS A 202 36.84 45.35 15.14
N LEU A 203 36.12 45.25 16.25
CA LEU A 203 36.64 45.59 17.57
C LEU A 203 37.79 44.66 17.99
N GLU A 204 37.69 43.36 17.70
CA GLU A 204 38.79 42.41 17.94
C GLU A 204 40.05 42.78 17.14
N LEU A 205 39.89 43.16 15.86
CA LEU A 205 40.99 43.58 15.00
C LEU A 205 41.67 44.83 15.56
N GLU A 206 40.90 45.85 15.95
CA GLU A 206 41.44 47.08 16.55
C GLU A 206 42.22 46.79 17.82
N ARG A 207 41.68 45.95 18.71
CA ARG A 207 42.37 45.55 19.95
C ARG A 207 43.70 44.85 19.67
N LYS A 208 43.72 43.92 18.71
CA LYS A 208 44.94 43.17 18.33
C LYS A 208 45.95 44.04 17.58
N GLN A 209 45.48 45.00 16.79
CA GLN A 209 46.33 46.01 16.17
C GLN A 209 46.98 46.89 17.25
N GLN A 210 46.22 47.37 18.23
CA GLN A 210 46.78 48.14 19.34
C GLN A 210 47.85 47.34 20.10
N GLU A 211 47.54 46.10 20.46
CA GLU A 211 48.48 45.18 21.13
C GLU A 211 49.77 44.99 20.31
N TYR A 212 49.66 44.85 18.99
CA TYR A 212 50.83 44.77 18.10
C TYR A 212 51.65 46.06 18.13
N HIS A 213 51.02 47.23 18.03
CA HIS A 213 51.72 48.52 18.07
C HIS A 213 52.40 48.76 19.42
N ASP A 214 51.75 48.40 20.53
CA ASP A 214 52.31 48.53 21.87
C ASP A 214 53.56 47.65 22.04
N LEU A 215 53.50 46.39 21.61
CA LEU A 215 54.65 45.48 21.62
C LEU A 215 55.77 45.96 20.69
N TYR A 216 55.42 46.50 19.51
CA TYR A 216 56.39 47.01 18.55
C TYR A 216 57.07 48.29 19.03
N ALA A 217 56.35 49.16 19.77
CA ALA A 217 56.92 50.32 20.43
C ALA A 217 57.93 49.92 21.52
N LEU A 218 57.60 48.92 22.35
CA LEU A 218 58.51 48.34 23.34
C LEU A 218 59.73 47.69 22.69
N PHE A 219 59.54 46.99 21.58
CA PHE A 219 60.62 46.40 20.77
C PHE A 219 61.56 47.45 20.19
N SER A 220 61.02 48.52 19.59
CA SER A 220 61.77 49.56 18.90
C SER A 220 62.63 50.40 19.85
N GLY A 221 62.19 50.56 21.11
CA GLY A 221 62.90 51.29 22.15
C GLY A 221 63.98 50.51 22.91
N MET A 222 64.18 49.21 22.62
CA MET A 222 65.12 48.35 23.37
C MET A 222 66.31 47.88 22.51
N GLY A 223 67.47 47.74 23.17
CA GLY A 223 68.64 47.04 22.64
C GLY A 223 68.58 45.53 22.92
N CYS A 224 69.31 44.73 22.13
CA CYS A 224 69.46 43.31 22.45
C CYS A 224 70.36 43.12 23.67
N THR A 225 70.05 42.12 24.50
CA THR A 225 70.88 41.74 25.65
C THR A 225 71.87 40.66 25.24
N TYR A 226 73.15 40.85 25.56
CA TYR A 226 74.21 39.88 25.34
C TYR A 226 74.81 39.46 26.69
N ASN A 227 75.17 38.19 26.81
CA ASN A 227 75.89 37.66 27.95
C ASN A 227 77.32 37.36 27.52
N ASP A 228 78.29 37.75 28.32
CA ASP A 228 79.70 37.46 28.06
C ASP A 228 80.07 36.10 28.63
N TYR A 229 80.65 35.25 27.79
CA TYR A 229 81.12 33.92 28.16
C TYR A 229 82.64 33.87 28.03
N ILE A 230 83.31 33.36 29.07
CA ILE A 230 84.74 33.09 29.02
C ILE A 230 84.94 31.83 28.19
N ILE A 231 85.60 31.97 27.04
CA ILE A 231 85.90 30.86 26.14
C ILE A 231 87.28 30.25 26.45
N ASP A 232 88.21 31.06 26.98
CA ASP A 232 89.54 30.62 27.41
C ASP A 232 90.00 31.41 28.64
N MET A 233 90.16 30.72 29.78
CA MET A 233 90.61 31.33 31.05
C MET A 233 92.10 31.68 31.08
N HIS A 234 92.95 31.02 30.27
CA HIS A 234 94.40 31.22 30.29
C HIS A 234 94.80 32.51 29.56
N PHE A 235 94.07 32.87 28.50
CA PHE A 235 94.31 34.10 27.72
C PHE A 235 93.30 35.22 27.98
N ASN A 236 92.36 35.02 28.93
CA ASN A 236 91.30 35.96 29.28
C ASN A 236 90.48 36.41 28.05
N ILE A 237 90.10 35.47 27.17
CA ILE A 237 89.32 35.74 25.96
C ILE A 237 87.83 35.54 26.27
N HIS A 238 87.04 36.56 25.95
CA HIS A 238 85.58 36.59 26.15
C HIS A 238 84.86 36.67 24.79
N GLU A 239 83.73 35.97 24.66
CA GLU A 239 82.80 36.10 23.55
C GLU A 239 81.43 36.55 24.06
N SER A 240 80.92 37.62 23.47
CA SER A 240 79.57 38.11 23.77
C SER A 240 78.54 37.38 22.93
N ARG A 241 77.67 36.59 23.57
CA ARG A 241 76.60 35.84 22.89
C ARG A 241 75.24 36.43 23.21
N HIS A 242 74.37 36.48 22.21
CA HIS A 242 73.02 36.98 22.39
C HIS A 242 72.25 36.13 23.41
N SER A 243 71.65 36.79 24.41
CA SER A 243 70.94 36.09 25.47
C SER A 243 69.69 35.38 24.91
N PRO A 244 69.46 34.08 25.20
CA PRO A 244 68.25 33.38 24.78
C PRO A 244 66.98 33.93 25.45
N SER A 245 67.11 34.69 26.55
CA SER A 245 66.04 35.38 27.26
C SER A 245 65.95 36.88 26.94
N CYS A 246 66.56 37.33 25.83
CA CYS A 246 66.52 38.72 25.39
C CYS A 246 65.08 39.23 25.24
N ARG A 247 64.70 40.22 26.05
CA ARG A 247 63.34 40.79 26.07
C ARG A 247 62.94 41.40 24.73
N LYS A 248 63.87 42.03 24.01
CA LYS A 248 63.62 42.58 22.67
C LYS A 248 63.11 41.50 21.70
N CYS A 249 63.85 40.39 21.58
CA CYS A 249 63.46 39.28 20.70
C CYS A 249 62.22 38.53 21.21
N VAL A 250 61.93 38.57 22.52
CA VAL A 250 60.66 38.05 23.07
C VAL A 250 59.48 38.91 22.61
N TYR A 251 59.56 40.24 22.68
CA TYR A 251 58.50 41.13 22.22
C TYR A 251 58.28 41.05 20.70
N GLU A 252 59.36 40.93 19.91
CA GLU A 252 59.28 40.68 18.47
C GLU A 252 58.53 39.39 18.17
N LYS A 253 58.92 38.26 18.79
CA LYS A 253 58.23 36.98 18.65
C LYS A 253 56.77 37.04 19.10
N GLN A 254 56.48 37.78 20.18
CA GLN A 254 55.11 37.98 20.65
C GLN A 254 54.29 38.76 19.63
N ALA A 255 54.79 39.89 19.12
CA ALA A 255 54.13 40.70 18.10
C ALA A 255 53.89 39.91 16.80
N GLU A 256 54.90 39.16 16.33
CA GLU A 256 54.79 38.30 15.16
C GLU A 256 53.86 37.10 15.38
N SER A 257 53.67 36.65 16.63
CA SER A 257 52.75 35.57 16.96
C SER A 257 51.28 35.99 16.86
N ILE A 258 50.96 37.29 17.00
CA ILE A 258 49.59 37.79 16.97
C ILE A 258 48.96 37.50 15.61
N SER A 259 47.88 36.74 15.64
CA SER A 259 47.04 36.45 14.49
C SER A 259 45.57 36.77 14.77
N ILE A 260 44.83 36.97 13.70
CA ILE A 260 43.38 37.07 13.72
C ILE A 260 42.79 36.10 12.71
N GLU A 261 41.81 35.32 13.16
CA GLU A 261 41.03 34.46 12.29
C GLU A 261 40.12 35.34 11.40
N VAL A 262 39.96 35.00 10.13
CA VAL A 262 39.03 35.68 9.23
C VAL A 262 37.58 35.46 9.66
N HIS A 263 36.72 36.46 9.43
CA HIS A 263 35.28 36.32 9.57
C HIS A 263 34.66 36.32 8.17
N GLU A 264 33.94 35.25 7.82
CA GLU A 264 33.21 35.13 6.56
C GLU A 264 31.72 35.45 6.80
N TRP A 265 31.11 36.24 5.92
CA TRP A 265 29.68 36.54 6.01
C TRP A 265 28.83 35.25 6.01
N SER A 266 27.66 35.26 6.64
CA SER A 266 26.89 34.01 6.82
C SER A 266 26.19 33.50 5.55
N LEU A 267 25.86 34.39 4.59
CA LEU A 267 25.12 34.06 3.37
C LEU A 267 25.80 34.63 2.13
N SER A 268 25.53 34.06 0.94
CA SER A 268 26.10 34.57 -0.32
C SER A 268 25.76 36.04 -0.56
N SER A 269 26.71 36.80 -1.12
CA SER A 269 26.48 38.19 -1.58
C SER A 269 25.43 38.29 -2.70
N ASN A 270 25.21 37.20 -3.44
CA ASN A 270 24.08 37.12 -4.37
C ASN A 270 22.78 36.88 -3.59
N HIS A 271 21.91 37.88 -3.56
CA HIS A 271 20.63 37.84 -2.86
C HIS A 271 19.70 36.69 -3.29
N LEU A 272 19.79 36.18 -4.52
CA LEU A 272 18.98 35.03 -4.97
C LEU A 272 19.53 33.71 -4.41
N HIS A 273 20.86 33.57 -4.32
CA HIS A 273 21.48 32.45 -3.62
C HIS A 273 21.16 32.47 -2.13
N ALA A 274 21.26 33.63 -1.47
CA ALA A 274 20.91 33.77 -0.06
C ALA A 274 19.46 33.32 0.22
N LYS A 275 18.49 33.76 -0.61
CA LYS A 275 17.09 33.32 -0.51
C LYS A 275 16.92 31.81 -0.66
N SER A 276 17.68 31.22 -1.59
CA SER A 276 17.68 29.77 -1.81
C SER A 276 18.24 29.02 -0.59
N THR A 277 19.37 29.48 -0.05
CA THR A 277 19.98 28.89 1.15
C THR A 277 19.05 28.96 2.36
N VAL A 278 18.37 30.08 2.59
CA VAL A 278 17.42 30.22 3.71
C VAL A 278 16.25 29.25 3.60
N PHE A 279 15.73 29.03 2.39
CA PHE A 279 14.71 27.99 2.16
C PHE A 279 15.22 26.59 2.46
N GLU A 280 16.44 26.27 2.06
CA GLU A 280 17.04 24.96 2.31
C GLU A 280 17.34 24.71 3.80
N LEU A 281 17.62 25.76 4.57
CA LEU A 281 17.79 25.73 6.03
C LEU A 281 16.47 25.55 6.78
N ASN A 282 15.37 26.12 6.29
CA ASN A 282 14.04 26.03 6.90
C ASN A 282 12.99 25.43 5.95
N LYS A 283 13.25 24.20 5.48
CA LYS A 283 12.33 23.53 4.54
C LYS A 283 10.94 23.37 5.15
N PRO A 284 9.85 23.76 4.46
CA PRO A 284 8.51 23.52 4.96
C PRO A 284 8.27 22.02 5.20
N PRO A 285 7.49 21.63 6.23
CA PRO A 285 7.31 20.22 6.60
C PRO A 285 6.94 19.26 5.46
N PRO A 286 6.06 19.63 4.50
CA PRO A 286 5.76 18.76 3.35
C PRO A 286 6.98 18.40 2.50
N PHE A 287 7.99 19.27 2.41
CA PHE A 287 9.25 19.03 1.70
C PHE A 287 10.30 18.31 2.56
N ALA A 288 10.22 18.42 3.89
CA ALA A 288 11.15 17.78 4.81
C ALA A 288 10.80 16.31 5.12
N CYS A 289 9.51 15.98 5.24
CA CYS A 289 9.05 14.65 5.69
C CYS A 289 7.88 14.07 4.88
N GLY A 290 7.27 14.82 3.95
CA GLY A 290 6.04 14.39 3.26
C GLY A 290 6.16 13.09 2.44
N LEU A 291 7.36 12.73 2.01
CA LEU A 291 7.65 11.49 1.25
C LEU A 291 8.41 10.42 2.06
N SER A 292 8.80 10.70 3.31
CA SER A 292 9.62 9.76 4.11
C SER A 292 8.95 8.40 4.37
N PRO A 293 7.61 8.27 4.51
CA PRO A 293 6.97 6.96 4.67
C PRO A 293 7.00 6.08 3.42
N PHE A 294 7.38 6.64 2.26
CA PHE A 294 7.37 5.98 0.96
C PHE A 294 8.76 5.84 0.34
N PHE A 295 9.79 6.38 1.01
CA PHE A 295 11.17 6.27 0.61
C PHE A 295 11.87 5.26 1.52
N THR A 296 12.11 4.06 1.00
CA THR A 296 13.07 3.12 1.60
C THR A 296 14.45 3.50 1.07
N PRO A 297 15.33 4.09 1.89
CA PRO A 297 16.66 4.45 1.43
C PRO A 297 17.41 3.18 1.01
N ILE A 298 17.78 3.10 -0.27
CA ILE A 298 18.74 2.10 -0.76
C ILE A 298 20.07 2.44 -0.08
N LYS A 299 20.42 1.72 1.00
CA LYS A 299 21.64 1.90 1.82
C LYS A 299 21.64 3.06 2.84
N GLY A 300 20.50 3.46 3.37
CA GLY A 300 20.43 4.29 4.60
C GLY A 300 20.83 5.78 4.47
N ALA A 301 21.41 6.22 3.36
CA ALA A 301 21.78 7.63 3.11
C ALA A 301 20.86 8.30 2.08
N ARG A 302 20.69 9.63 2.19
CA ARG A 302 20.05 10.47 1.15
C ARG A 302 21.02 10.58 -0.03
N ARG A 303 20.64 10.06 -1.20
CA ARG A 303 21.48 10.07 -2.42
C ARG A 303 21.81 11.48 -2.94
N ILE A 304 20.84 12.40 -2.85
CA ILE A 304 20.98 13.77 -3.33
C ILE A 304 21.09 14.71 -2.12
N ASN A 305 22.20 15.43 -2.02
CA ASN A 305 22.49 16.40 -0.95
C ASN A 305 22.93 17.75 -1.54
N LEU A 306 22.96 18.81 -0.72
CA LEU A 306 23.57 20.07 -1.11
C LEU A 306 25.07 20.00 -0.85
N LEU A 307 25.87 20.25 -1.89
CA LEU A 307 27.33 20.32 -1.79
C LEU A 307 27.81 21.72 -2.19
N LEU A 308 28.90 22.13 -1.53
CA LEU A 308 29.62 23.36 -1.81
C LEU A 308 30.57 23.17 -2.98
N GLN A 309 30.48 24.03 -3.99
CA GLN A 309 31.48 24.06 -5.06
C GLN A 309 32.82 24.64 -4.59
N ASN A 310 32.77 25.61 -3.66
CA ASN A 310 33.94 26.32 -3.15
C ASN A 310 34.14 26.03 -1.65
N LYS A 311 35.39 25.85 -1.22
CA LYS A 311 35.72 25.71 0.21
C LYS A 311 35.49 27.04 0.95
N PRO A 312 34.88 27.02 2.16
CA PRO A 312 34.77 28.23 2.99
C PRO A 312 36.16 28.73 3.39
N HIS A 313 36.31 30.03 3.60
CA HIS A 313 37.61 30.62 3.93
C HIS A 313 38.20 30.04 5.23
N LEU A 314 37.33 29.73 6.20
CA LEU A 314 37.67 29.05 7.46
C LEU A 314 38.25 27.64 7.27
N GLY A 315 37.89 26.97 6.17
CA GLY A 315 38.36 25.63 5.81
C GLY A 315 39.67 25.63 5.00
N THR A 316 40.33 26.78 4.86
CA THR A 316 41.59 26.91 4.10
C THR A 316 42.75 27.29 4.99
N HIS A 317 43.99 27.07 4.52
CA HIS A 317 45.21 27.52 5.22
C HIS A 317 45.27 29.06 5.39
N ARG A 318 44.36 29.81 4.77
CA ARG A 318 44.27 31.28 4.82
C ARG A 318 43.33 31.79 5.92
N ARG A 319 42.85 30.91 6.81
CA ARG A 319 41.93 31.26 7.91
C ARG A 319 42.57 32.23 8.90
N ASP A 320 43.85 32.07 9.19
CA ASP A 320 44.58 32.88 10.16
C ASP A 320 45.42 33.92 9.42
N ARG A 321 45.30 35.19 9.81
CA ARG A 321 46.04 36.31 9.22
C ARG A 321 46.93 36.97 10.27
N LYS A 322 48.17 37.26 9.91
CA LYS A 322 49.13 37.99 10.76
C LYS A 322 48.80 39.48 10.76
N ILE A 323 48.84 40.12 11.93
CA ILE A 323 48.36 41.51 12.09
C ILE A 323 49.15 42.56 11.29
N ILE A 324 50.44 42.31 11.05
CA ILE A 324 51.43 43.26 10.52
C ILE A 324 50.98 44.12 9.32
N ASN A 325 50.07 43.64 8.45
CA ASN A 325 49.56 44.40 7.29
C ASN A 325 48.09 44.09 6.95
N VAL A 326 47.26 43.80 7.96
CA VAL A 326 45.89 43.33 7.73
C VAL A 326 44.87 44.47 7.88
N THR A 327 44.07 44.67 6.85
CA THR A 327 42.95 45.62 6.87
C THR A 327 41.63 44.93 7.26
N ARG A 328 40.61 45.73 7.59
CA ARG A 328 39.24 45.23 7.84
C ARG A 328 38.73 44.34 6.69
N ASN A 329 39.00 44.70 5.43
CA ASN A 329 38.58 43.95 4.25
C ASN A 329 39.32 42.62 4.08
N ASN A 330 40.52 42.49 4.65
CA ASN A 330 41.27 41.22 4.61
C ASN A 330 40.81 40.24 5.69
N VAL A 331 40.18 40.73 6.77
CA VAL A 331 39.63 39.90 7.85
C VAL A 331 38.17 39.56 7.61
N CYS A 332 37.36 40.57 7.26
CA CYS A 332 35.92 40.41 7.07
C CYS A 332 35.64 40.15 5.58
N LEU A 333 35.53 38.87 5.23
CA LEU A 333 35.34 38.41 3.87
C LEU A 333 33.85 38.17 3.58
N ASP A 334 33.49 38.35 2.32
CA ASP A 334 32.16 37.97 1.84
C ASP A 334 32.10 36.47 1.56
N ASN A 335 30.92 35.92 1.78
CA ASN A 335 30.65 34.52 1.55
C ASN A 335 30.60 34.21 0.05
N ARG A 336 31.45 33.28 -0.39
CA ARG A 336 31.49 32.80 -1.79
C ARG A 336 30.93 31.39 -1.97
N MET A 337 30.15 30.92 -0.99
CA MET A 337 29.55 29.60 -1.01
C MET A 337 28.39 29.56 -1.99
N HIS A 338 28.53 28.70 -2.99
CA HIS A 338 27.48 28.33 -3.93
C HIS A 338 27.13 26.87 -3.69
N PHE A 339 25.95 26.66 -3.11
CA PHE A 339 25.39 25.33 -2.90
C PHE A 339 24.74 24.85 -4.18
N GLN A 340 24.99 23.61 -4.56
CA GLN A 340 24.31 22.93 -5.65
C GLN A 340 23.91 21.53 -5.19
N TYR A 341 22.84 21.01 -5.79
CA TYR A 341 22.46 19.61 -5.54
C TYR A 341 23.50 18.68 -6.16
N TYR A 342 23.95 17.71 -5.39
CA TYR A 342 24.99 16.75 -5.73
C TYR A 342 24.50 15.33 -5.47
N ASP A 343 24.72 14.46 -6.45
CA ASP A 343 24.44 13.03 -6.36
C ASP A 343 25.69 12.32 -5.83
N GLU A 344 25.63 11.86 -4.57
CA GLU A 344 26.74 11.14 -3.95
C GLU A 344 27.03 9.78 -4.57
N THR A 345 26.01 9.16 -5.19
CA THR A 345 26.19 7.85 -5.85
C THR A 345 26.81 8.00 -7.23
N ALA A 346 26.41 9.03 -7.98
CA ALA A 346 26.94 9.30 -9.31
C ALA A 346 28.20 10.20 -9.30
N CYS A 347 28.57 10.74 -8.14
CA CYS A 347 29.66 11.69 -7.95
C CYS A 347 29.61 12.90 -8.90
N CYS A 348 28.41 13.47 -9.10
CA CYS A 348 28.22 14.60 -10.00
C CYS A 348 27.15 15.58 -9.50
N PHE A 349 27.20 16.83 -9.97
CA PHE A 349 26.14 17.81 -9.72
C PHE A 349 24.88 17.49 -10.53
N VAL A 350 23.71 17.72 -9.94
CA VAL A 350 22.42 17.41 -10.54
C VAL A 350 22.11 18.44 -11.62
N VAL A 351 22.14 17.99 -12.89
CA VAL A 351 21.77 18.81 -14.05
C VAL A 351 20.40 18.40 -14.57
N ASP A 352 20.29 17.21 -15.16
CA ASP A 352 19.03 16.68 -15.68
C ASP A 352 18.73 15.27 -15.17
N PHE A 353 17.45 14.93 -15.09
CA PHE A 353 17.01 13.58 -14.74
C PHE A 353 16.81 12.76 -16.01
N GLN A 354 17.61 11.70 -16.16
CA GLN A 354 17.43 10.71 -17.21
C GLN A 354 16.64 9.51 -16.69
N THR A 355 15.69 9.04 -17.50
CA THR A 355 14.95 7.81 -17.21
C THR A 355 15.80 6.62 -17.65
N THR A 356 16.23 5.79 -16.71
CA THR A 356 17.01 4.58 -17.01
C THR A 356 16.15 3.32 -16.92
N ASN A 357 16.52 2.30 -17.68
CA ASN A 357 15.86 0.99 -17.66
C ASN A 357 15.94 0.31 -16.27
N GLU A 358 16.98 0.64 -15.49
CA GLU A 358 17.19 0.13 -14.13
C GLU A 358 16.09 0.54 -13.16
N MET A 359 15.43 1.68 -13.40
CA MET A 359 14.44 2.22 -12.48
C MET A 359 13.07 1.54 -12.60
N THR A 360 12.67 1.16 -13.82
CA THR A 360 11.32 0.60 -14.06
C THR A 360 11.33 -0.67 -14.88
N VAL A 361 12.09 -0.76 -15.97
CA VAL A 361 12.08 -1.93 -16.86
C VAL A 361 12.58 -3.17 -16.13
N ILE A 362 13.76 -3.11 -15.51
CA ILE A 362 14.34 -4.27 -14.82
C ILE A 362 13.47 -4.72 -13.62
N PRO A 363 13.04 -3.82 -12.71
CA PRO A 363 12.19 -4.21 -11.57
C PRO A 363 10.79 -4.69 -11.98
N CYS A 364 10.29 -4.26 -13.14
CA CYS A 364 8.99 -4.67 -13.67
C CYS A 364 9.10 -5.75 -14.76
N THR A 365 10.25 -6.43 -14.86
CA THR A 365 10.39 -7.60 -15.72
C THR A 365 10.54 -8.84 -14.86
N TYR A 366 9.70 -9.85 -15.10
CA TYR A 366 9.84 -11.15 -14.44
C TYR A 366 11.21 -11.77 -14.75
N GLN A 367 11.88 -12.27 -13.71
CA GLN A 367 13.22 -12.82 -13.82
C GLN A 367 13.17 -14.31 -14.19
N LEU A 368 13.93 -14.69 -15.21
CA LEU A 368 14.09 -16.08 -15.63
C LEU A 368 15.18 -16.80 -14.80
N PRO A 369 15.12 -18.14 -14.71
CA PRO A 369 16.21 -18.93 -14.13
C PRO A 369 17.55 -18.69 -14.85
N GLN A 370 18.68 -18.83 -14.15
CA GLN A 370 20.02 -18.54 -14.69
C GLN A 370 20.33 -19.29 -16.00
N LEU A 371 19.90 -20.56 -16.10
CA LEU A 371 20.04 -21.40 -17.30
C LEU A 371 19.30 -20.84 -18.54
N SER A 372 18.38 -19.90 -18.34
CA SER A 372 17.57 -19.26 -19.38
C SER A 372 17.81 -17.74 -19.46
N SER A 373 18.93 -17.26 -18.91
CA SER A 373 19.29 -15.82 -18.89
C SER A 373 19.33 -15.18 -20.28
N LEU A 374 19.73 -15.93 -21.32
CA LEU A 374 19.72 -15.46 -22.71
C LEU A 374 18.32 -15.10 -23.23
N LEU A 375 17.25 -15.69 -22.68
CA LEU A 375 15.87 -15.39 -23.05
C LEU A 375 15.39 -14.06 -22.43
N GLN A 376 16.06 -13.55 -21.40
CA GLN A 376 15.65 -12.36 -20.65
C GLN A 376 15.58 -11.12 -21.55
N GLN A 377 16.45 -11.02 -22.55
CA GLN A 377 16.50 -9.89 -23.48
C GLN A 377 15.19 -9.70 -24.28
N PHE A 378 14.41 -10.78 -24.48
CA PHE A 378 13.15 -10.73 -25.22
C PHE A 378 11.96 -10.29 -24.34
N LEU A 379 12.11 -10.34 -23.02
CA LEU A 379 11.12 -9.84 -22.06
C LEU A 379 11.31 -8.35 -21.75
N LEU A 380 12.52 -7.82 -21.95
CA LEU A 380 12.84 -6.42 -21.71
C LEU A 380 12.20 -5.54 -22.79
N GLN A 381 11.14 -4.83 -22.40
CA GLN A 381 10.43 -3.87 -23.25
C GLN A 381 10.52 -2.47 -22.64
N PRO A 382 11.64 -1.75 -22.87
CA PRO A 382 11.75 -0.36 -22.49
C PRO A 382 10.82 0.50 -23.35
N ALA A 383 10.42 1.65 -22.84
CA ALA A 383 9.46 2.54 -23.53
C ALA A 383 9.96 3.12 -24.86
N ASN A 384 11.29 3.14 -25.10
CA ASN A 384 11.86 3.50 -26.40
C ASN A 384 11.81 2.35 -27.43
N ARG A 385 11.43 1.15 -26.99
CA ARG A 385 11.37 -0.07 -27.80
C ARG A 385 10.22 -0.96 -27.34
N SER A 386 9.01 -0.41 -27.34
CA SER A 386 7.82 -1.09 -26.82
C SER A 386 7.43 -2.34 -27.62
N ASP A 387 7.88 -2.47 -28.87
CA ASP A 387 7.72 -3.68 -29.69
C ASP A 387 8.76 -4.79 -29.37
N GLY A 388 9.71 -4.52 -28.48
CA GLY A 388 10.83 -5.41 -28.22
C GLY A 388 11.86 -5.44 -29.36
N PRO A 389 12.80 -6.39 -29.35
CA PRO A 389 13.73 -6.57 -30.47
C PRO A 389 13.03 -6.95 -31.78
N PRO A 390 13.59 -6.58 -32.95
CA PRO A 390 13.02 -6.97 -34.22
C PRO A 390 13.04 -8.50 -34.33
N PRO A 391 12.08 -9.10 -35.05
CA PRO A 391 12.03 -10.55 -35.26
C PRO A 391 13.35 -11.15 -35.78
N ASN A 392 14.12 -10.38 -36.57
CA ASN A 392 15.43 -10.80 -37.07
C ASN A 392 16.45 -11.08 -35.95
N THR A 393 16.31 -10.44 -34.79
CA THR A 393 17.15 -10.74 -33.62
C THR A 393 16.90 -12.16 -33.12
N VAL A 394 15.65 -12.64 -33.12
CA VAL A 394 15.32 -14.03 -32.77
C VAL A 394 15.95 -15.00 -33.77
N ILE A 395 15.92 -14.65 -35.06
CA ILE A 395 16.51 -15.47 -36.13
C ILE A 395 18.04 -15.52 -35.98
N ALA A 396 18.69 -14.38 -35.69
CA ALA A 396 20.13 -14.31 -35.49
C ALA A 396 20.59 -15.08 -34.23
N SER A 397 19.73 -15.19 -33.21
CA SER A 397 20.04 -15.89 -31.96
C SER A 397 19.64 -17.37 -31.95
N LEU A 398 19.21 -17.94 -33.08
CA LEU A 398 18.81 -19.35 -33.18
C LEU A 398 19.93 -20.33 -32.84
N HIS A 399 21.19 -19.92 -32.87
CA HIS A 399 22.33 -20.75 -32.46
C HIS A 399 22.46 -20.89 -30.94
N ALA A 400 21.81 -20.01 -30.18
CA ALA A 400 21.97 -19.86 -28.73
C ALA A 400 20.74 -20.36 -27.94
N TYR A 401 19.97 -21.29 -28.51
CA TYR A 401 18.82 -21.87 -27.82
C TYR A 401 19.27 -22.79 -26.67
N PRO A 402 18.53 -22.84 -25.54
CA PRO A 402 18.89 -23.71 -24.42
C PRO A 402 18.85 -25.21 -24.78
N GLU A 403 19.75 -26.02 -24.21
CA GLU A 403 19.80 -27.47 -24.46
C GLU A 403 18.49 -28.21 -24.13
N ASP A 404 17.69 -27.68 -23.18
CA ASP A 404 16.41 -28.26 -22.77
C ASP A 404 15.24 -27.85 -23.68
N MET A 405 15.48 -27.14 -24.79
CA MET A 405 14.48 -26.53 -25.65
C MET A 405 14.68 -26.93 -27.13
N LYS A 406 13.59 -27.19 -27.86
CA LYS A 406 13.69 -27.42 -29.31
C LYS A 406 13.81 -26.08 -30.07
N LEU A 407 14.44 -26.09 -31.24
CA LEU A 407 14.60 -24.90 -32.08
C LEU A 407 13.27 -24.17 -32.34
N GLU A 408 12.22 -24.90 -32.72
CA GLU A 408 10.90 -24.31 -32.97
C GLU A 408 10.19 -23.83 -31.70
N GLU A 409 10.45 -24.47 -30.57
CA GLU A 409 9.96 -24.03 -29.27
C GLU A 409 10.61 -22.68 -28.89
N TYR A 410 11.94 -22.58 -29.06
CA TYR A 410 12.70 -21.36 -28.84
C TYR A 410 12.22 -20.21 -29.72
N ARG A 411 12.09 -20.47 -31.02
CA ARG A 411 11.60 -19.49 -32.00
C ARG A 411 10.20 -19.02 -31.63
N ALA A 412 9.28 -19.94 -31.34
CA ALA A 412 7.92 -19.58 -30.99
C ALA A 412 7.86 -18.76 -29.69
N LEU A 413 8.61 -19.15 -28.65
CA LEU A 413 8.64 -18.47 -27.36
C LEU A 413 9.21 -17.05 -27.46
N CYS A 414 10.35 -16.87 -28.12
CA CYS A 414 11.01 -15.57 -28.26
C CYS A 414 10.23 -14.59 -29.15
N MET A 415 9.38 -15.09 -30.04
CA MET A 415 8.51 -14.26 -30.89
C MET A 415 7.26 -13.77 -30.18
N MET A 416 6.76 -14.49 -29.16
CA MET A 416 5.53 -14.13 -28.45
C MET A 416 5.48 -12.70 -27.89
N PRO A 417 6.53 -12.16 -27.25
CA PRO A 417 6.50 -10.81 -26.71
C PRO A 417 6.72 -9.73 -27.78
N LEU A 418 7.14 -10.07 -29.00
CA LEU A 418 7.51 -9.08 -30.00
C LEU A 418 6.29 -8.51 -30.71
N GLY A 419 6.28 -7.20 -30.94
CA GLY A 419 5.20 -6.47 -31.59
C GLY A 419 3.98 -6.29 -30.69
N ILE A 420 3.80 -5.09 -30.15
CA ILE A 420 2.81 -4.81 -29.10
C ILE A 420 1.37 -5.11 -29.52
N HIS A 421 1.05 -4.92 -30.80
CA HIS A 421 -0.28 -5.12 -31.35
C HIS A 421 -0.61 -6.60 -31.66
N ILE A 422 0.38 -7.49 -31.65
CA ILE A 422 0.23 -8.88 -32.10
C ILE A 422 0.54 -9.91 -31.01
N GLN A 423 1.03 -9.50 -29.85
CA GLN A 423 1.28 -10.33 -28.66
C GLN A 423 0.13 -11.30 -28.34
N TRP A 424 -1.12 -10.81 -28.25
CA TRP A 424 -2.28 -11.68 -28.00
C TRP A 424 -2.58 -12.64 -29.15
N LYS A 425 -2.31 -12.25 -30.39
CA LYS A 425 -2.45 -13.14 -31.55
C LYS A 425 -1.41 -14.28 -31.49
N TYR A 426 -0.20 -14.01 -31.01
CA TYR A 426 0.77 -15.06 -30.74
C TYR A 426 0.30 -16.01 -29.64
N ILE A 427 -0.28 -15.51 -28.55
CA ILE A 427 -0.85 -16.35 -27.48
C ILE A 427 -1.95 -17.25 -28.06
N LEU A 428 -2.91 -16.68 -28.81
CA LEU A 428 -3.98 -17.44 -29.46
C LEU A 428 -3.41 -18.53 -30.38
N ARG A 429 -2.42 -18.19 -31.22
CA ARG A 429 -1.75 -19.14 -32.11
C ARG A 429 -1.11 -20.29 -31.33
N GLN A 430 -0.44 -19.99 -30.22
CA GLN A 430 0.20 -21.02 -29.38
C GLN A 430 -0.82 -21.87 -28.63
N LEU A 431 -2.00 -21.34 -28.30
CA LEU A 431 -3.09 -22.14 -27.73
C LEU A 431 -3.73 -23.05 -28.80
N ALA A 432 -3.94 -22.56 -30.01
CA ALA A 432 -4.53 -23.36 -31.10
C ALA A 432 -3.58 -24.45 -31.62
N ILE A 433 -2.33 -24.08 -31.90
CA ILE A 433 -1.29 -24.96 -32.46
C ILE A 433 -0.01 -24.78 -31.61
N PRO A 434 0.11 -25.53 -30.50
CA PRO A 434 1.23 -25.36 -29.57
C PRO A 434 2.57 -25.76 -30.17
N SER A 435 3.44 -24.77 -30.37
CA SER A 435 4.88 -24.99 -30.58
C SER A 435 5.66 -24.82 -29.26
N VAL A 436 5.15 -23.94 -28.38
CA VAL A 436 5.65 -23.78 -27.02
C VAL A 436 5.08 -24.82 -26.06
N ILE A 437 5.87 -25.21 -25.08
CA ILE A 437 5.43 -26.14 -24.04
C ILE A 437 4.95 -25.31 -22.84
N PHE A 438 3.62 -25.20 -22.67
CA PHE A 438 2.99 -24.49 -21.54
C PHE A 438 3.40 -25.06 -20.17
N LYS A 439 3.77 -26.35 -20.18
CA LYS A 439 4.91 -26.99 -19.48
C LYS A 439 5.88 -26.21 -18.60
N LYS A 440 6.46 -25.20 -19.21
CA LYS A 440 7.76 -24.70 -18.83
C LYS A 440 7.61 -23.39 -18.09
N VAL A 441 8.48 -23.17 -17.10
CA VAL A 441 8.51 -21.92 -16.35
C VAL A 441 8.85 -20.74 -17.25
N GLN A 442 9.73 -20.93 -18.22
CA GLN A 442 10.04 -19.93 -19.24
C GLN A 442 8.77 -19.48 -19.97
N THR A 443 7.97 -20.43 -20.48
CA THR A 443 6.68 -20.13 -21.15
C THR A 443 5.71 -19.38 -20.23
N CYS A 444 5.61 -19.78 -18.96
CA CYS A 444 4.74 -19.11 -18.00
C CYS A 444 5.17 -17.67 -17.72
N ILE A 445 6.48 -17.43 -17.56
CA ILE A 445 7.04 -16.10 -17.33
C ILE A 445 6.80 -15.19 -18.53
N PHE A 446 7.02 -15.68 -19.75
CA PHE A 446 6.71 -14.96 -20.98
C PHE A 446 5.25 -14.58 -21.07
N LEU A 447 4.35 -15.53 -20.80
CA LEU A 447 2.91 -15.24 -20.76
C LEU A 447 2.56 -14.20 -19.70
N LEU A 448 3.08 -14.33 -18.47
CA LEU A 448 2.81 -13.40 -17.39
C LEU A 448 3.31 -11.99 -17.69
N GLN A 449 4.48 -11.85 -18.31
CA GLN A 449 5.00 -10.56 -18.75
C GLN A 449 4.05 -9.94 -19.80
N ILE A 450 3.74 -10.68 -20.87
CA ILE A 450 2.92 -10.20 -21.98
C ILE A 450 1.52 -9.80 -21.52
N ILE A 451 0.86 -10.64 -20.72
CA ILE A 451 -0.52 -10.37 -20.32
C ILE A 451 -0.60 -9.24 -19.32
N ASN A 452 0.41 -9.02 -18.47
CA ASN A 452 0.33 -8.06 -17.37
C ASN A 452 1.02 -6.72 -17.62
N GLN A 453 1.98 -6.64 -18.53
CA GLN A 453 2.66 -5.40 -18.83
C GLN A 453 1.72 -4.39 -19.48
N ALA A 454 1.73 -3.15 -18.99
CA ALA A 454 0.78 -2.10 -19.41
C ALA A 454 1.00 -1.63 -20.87
N GLY A 455 2.25 -1.40 -21.27
CA GLY A 455 2.60 -0.89 -22.61
C GLY A 455 2.30 0.60 -22.83
N PRO A 456 2.43 1.12 -24.06
CA PRO A 456 2.14 2.51 -24.42
C PRO A 456 0.68 2.89 -24.27
N THR A 457 0.43 4.18 -24.05
CA THR A 457 -0.92 4.74 -24.02
C THR A 457 -1.56 4.71 -25.42
N GLY A 458 -2.75 4.12 -25.54
CA GLY A 458 -3.49 3.96 -26.80
C GLY A 458 -4.85 4.66 -26.80
N GLY A 459 -5.03 5.69 -25.95
CA GLY A 459 -6.32 6.40 -25.78
C GLY A 459 -7.40 5.58 -25.05
N SER A 460 -7.09 4.35 -24.65
CA SER A 460 -7.97 3.41 -23.95
C SER A 460 -7.35 2.99 -22.62
N ILE A 461 -8.18 2.69 -21.62
CA ILE A 461 -7.75 2.10 -20.33
C ILE A 461 -6.94 0.82 -20.56
N LEU A 462 -7.30 0.03 -21.58
CA LEU A 462 -6.61 -1.20 -21.94
C LEU A 462 -5.23 -1.00 -22.56
N ARG A 463 -4.88 0.23 -22.97
CA ARG A 463 -3.61 0.55 -23.61
C ARG A 463 -3.39 -0.20 -24.93
N THR A 464 -2.31 0.15 -25.62
CA THR A 464 -2.10 -0.27 -27.01
C THR A 464 -2.04 -1.79 -27.16
N GLY A 465 -1.31 -2.46 -26.26
CA GLY A 465 -1.09 -3.92 -26.33
C GLY A 465 -2.33 -4.77 -26.06
N HIS A 466 -3.29 -4.29 -25.27
CA HIS A 466 -4.51 -5.05 -24.95
C HIS A 466 -5.75 -4.57 -25.71
N THR A 467 -5.62 -3.66 -26.67
CA THR A 467 -6.78 -3.12 -27.41
C THR A 467 -7.54 -4.20 -28.19
N ILE A 468 -6.87 -5.25 -28.66
CA ILE A 468 -7.50 -6.38 -29.36
C ILE A 468 -8.49 -7.16 -28.48
N LEU A 469 -8.36 -7.10 -27.15
CA LEU A 469 -9.33 -7.69 -26.24
C LEU A 469 -10.69 -6.97 -26.28
N LYS A 470 -10.80 -5.86 -27.02
CA LYS A 470 -12.08 -5.24 -27.34
C LYS A 470 -12.81 -5.90 -28.52
N ASP A 471 -12.22 -6.86 -29.20
CA ASP A 471 -12.90 -7.58 -30.28
C ASP A 471 -13.58 -8.83 -29.72
N ASP A 472 -14.92 -8.85 -29.71
CA ASP A 472 -15.72 -9.98 -29.20
C ASP A 472 -15.41 -11.28 -29.95
N ARG A 473 -15.14 -11.21 -31.25
CA ARG A 473 -14.83 -12.40 -32.06
C ARG A 473 -13.49 -12.98 -31.64
N PHE A 474 -12.51 -12.11 -31.41
CA PHE A 474 -11.19 -12.50 -30.92
C PHE A 474 -11.26 -13.10 -29.51
N VAL A 475 -11.98 -12.45 -28.59
CA VAL A 475 -12.13 -12.92 -27.20
C VAL A 475 -12.84 -14.27 -27.16
N ALA A 476 -13.91 -14.46 -27.92
CA ALA A 476 -14.62 -15.74 -28.00
C ALA A 476 -13.69 -16.87 -28.51
N ALA A 477 -12.92 -16.60 -29.58
CA ALA A 477 -11.94 -17.55 -30.10
C ALA A 477 -10.84 -17.87 -29.07
N LEU A 478 -10.35 -16.85 -28.36
CA LEU A 478 -9.35 -17.01 -27.31
C LEU A 478 -9.87 -17.85 -26.14
N LEU A 479 -11.08 -17.57 -25.66
CA LEU A 479 -11.72 -18.34 -24.58
C LEU A 479 -11.96 -19.81 -24.99
N ALA A 480 -12.40 -20.04 -26.22
CA ALA A 480 -12.57 -21.38 -26.76
C ALA A 480 -11.24 -22.15 -26.75
N GLU A 481 -10.15 -21.54 -27.24
CA GLU A 481 -8.84 -22.18 -27.27
C GLU A 481 -8.21 -22.36 -25.88
N ILE A 482 -8.43 -21.42 -24.96
CA ILE A 482 -8.04 -21.60 -23.55
C ILE A 482 -8.76 -22.82 -22.96
N LYS A 483 -10.08 -22.96 -23.20
CA LYS A 483 -10.87 -24.09 -22.73
C LYS A 483 -10.38 -25.41 -23.35
N ASN A 484 -10.21 -25.44 -24.67
CA ASN A 484 -9.66 -26.59 -25.39
C ASN A 484 -8.27 -26.98 -24.86
N SER A 485 -7.41 -25.99 -24.59
CA SER A 485 -6.09 -26.25 -24.02
C SER A 485 -6.15 -26.76 -22.58
N ALA A 486 -7.07 -26.24 -21.78
CA ALA A 486 -7.33 -26.77 -20.44
C ALA A 486 -7.83 -28.22 -20.48
N ASP A 487 -8.71 -28.54 -21.43
CA ASP A 487 -9.22 -29.90 -21.65
C ASP A 487 -8.12 -30.85 -22.16
N ARG A 488 -7.24 -30.44 -23.09
CA ARG A 488 -6.06 -31.23 -23.49
C ARG A 488 -5.11 -31.49 -22.33
N ILE A 489 -4.85 -30.50 -21.47
CA ILE A 489 -4.04 -30.69 -20.26
C ILE A 489 -4.74 -31.64 -19.28
N LYS A 490 -6.07 -31.55 -19.18
CA LYS A 490 -6.94 -32.41 -18.38
C LYS A 490 -7.04 -33.84 -18.93
N GLU A 491 -6.78 -34.11 -20.20
CA GLU A 491 -6.67 -35.47 -20.76
C GLU A 491 -5.26 -36.02 -20.58
N ASN A 492 -4.23 -35.17 -20.69
CA ASN A 492 -2.84 -35.57 -20.60
C ASN A 492 -2.32 -35.72 -19.14
N TRP A 493 -3.16 -35.59 -18.11
CA TRP A 493 -2.75 -35.75 -16.71
C TRP A 493 -2.28 -37.18 -16.35
N GLU A 494 -2.70 -38.18 -17.12
CA GLU A 494 -2.33 -39.59 -16.93
C GLU A 494 -0.84 -39.82 -17.27
N SER A 495 -0.26 -39.03 -18.17
CA SER A 495 1.15 -39.12 -18.58
C SER A 495 2.11 -38.34 -17.64
N VAL A 496 1.60 -37.35 -16.88
CA VAL A 496 2.38 -36.57 -15.89
C VAL A 496 2.85 -37.44 -14.70
N ALA A 497 2.19 -38.58 -14.44
CA ALA A 497 2.61 -39.54 -13.42
C ALA A 497 3.98 -40.20 -13.72
N ILE A 498 4.40 -40.22 -14.99
CA ILE A 498 5.69 -40.77 -15.44
C ILE A 498 6.83 -39.76 -15.20
N VAL A 499 6.52 -38.46 -15.24
CA VAL A 499 7.51 -37.38 -15.00
C VAL A 499 7.83 -37.23 -13.52
N ARG A 500 6.93 -37.66 -12.63
CA ARG A 500 7.09 -37.56 -11.17
C ARG A 500 8.25 -38.40 -10.64
N GLU A 501 8.62 -39.50 -11.30
CA GLU A 501 9.75 -40.34 -10.88
C GLU A 501 11.12 -39.68 -11.11
N LYS A 502 11.22 -38.71 -12.02
CA LYS A 502 12.45 -37.92 -12.24
C LYS A 502 12.52 -36.63 -11.41
N ALA A 503 11.43 -36.27 -10.70
CA ALA A 503 11.29 -34.98 -10.03
C ALA A 503 11.64 -34.99 -8.53
N ASP A 504 11.91 -36.16 -7.93
CA ASP A 504 12.24 -36.27 -6.50
C ASP A 504 13.65 -35.74 -6.13
N ASN A 505 14.39 -35.16 -7.07
CA ASN A 505 15.74 -34.64 -6.84
C ASN A 505 15.89 -33.11 -6.89
N THR A 506 14.84 -32.28 -6.92
CA THR A 506 15.05 -30.82 -6.78
C THR A 506 13.79 -30.04 -6.38
N THR A 507 13.91 -29.28 -5.30
CA THR A 507 12.93 -28.31 -4.72
C THR A 507 12.43 -27.25 -5.73
N GLU A 508 13.09 -27.09 -6.86
CA GLU A 508 12.75 -26.15 -7.93
C GLU A 508 11.53 -26.60 -8.79
N GLN A 509 11.25 -27.91 -8.88
CA GLN A 509 10.21 -28.48 -9.75
C GLN A 509 8.79 -28.36 -9.18
N GLN A 510 8.66 -28.27 -7.86
CA GLN A 510 7.40 -28.00 -7.16
C GLN A 510 6.89 -26.58 -7.45
N HIS A 511 7.80 -25.62 -7.60
CA HIS A 511 7.50 -24.23 -8.01
C HIS A 511 7.02 -24.16 -9.47
N ARG A 512 7.63 -24.99 -10.34
CA ARG A 512 7.33 -25.07 -11.79
C ARG A 512 5.88 -25.49 -12.08
N THR A 513 5.35 -26.47 -11.36
CA THR A 513 4.00 -27.00 -11.58
C THR A 513 2.90 -26.05 -11.08
N ASN A 514 3.16 -25.31 -10.01
CA ASN A 514 2.26 -24.29 -9.47
C ASN A 514 2.14 -23.07 -10.40
N LEU A 515 3.26 -22.64 -11.01
CA LEU A 515 3.29 -21.49 -11.92
C LEU A 515 2.44 -21.71 -13.18
N MET A 516 2.35 -22.95 -13.67
CA MET A 516 1.61 -23.30 -14.89
C MET A 516 0.10 -23.38 -14.70
N ALA A 517 -0.37 -23.96 -13.59
CA ALA A 517 -1.79 -23.96 -13.26
C ALA A 517 -2.29 -22.52 -13.04
N GLN A 518 -1.42 -21.66 -12.49
CA GLN A 518 -1.69 -20.25 -12.23
C GLN A 518 -1.61 -19.37 -13.48
N SER A 519 -0.68 -19.57 -14.42
CA SER A 519 -0.59 -18.73 -15.63
C SER A 519 -1.77 -18.93 -16.58
N VAL A 520 -2.26 -20.17 -16.73
CA VAL A 520 -3.51 -20.45 -17.46
C VAL A 520 -4.72 -19.87 -16.70
N HIS A 521 -4.80 -20.03 -15.38
CA HIS A 521 -5.87 -19.41 -14.58
C HIS A 521 -5.83 -17.89 -14.58
N VAL A 522 -4.66 -17.25 -14.59
CA VAL A 522 -4.51 -15.78 -14.61
C VAL A 522 -4.85 -15.23 -15.99
N ALA A 523 -4.48 -15.92 -17.07
CA ALA A 523 -4.96 -15.57 -18.42
C ALA A 523 -6.49 -15.68 -18.50
N LEU A 524 -7.08 -16.73 -17.93
CA LEU A 524 -8.53 -16.96 -17.87
C LEU A 524 -9.23 -15.91 -16.98
N ILE A 525 -8.68 -15.59 -15.80
CA ILE A 525 -9.16 -14.52 -14.91
C ILE A 525 -9.06 -13.16 -15.59
N ARG A 526 -7.98 -12.89 -16.32
CA ARG A 526 -7.80 -11.61 -17.01
C ARG A 526 -8.80 -11.46 -18.17
N VAL A 527 -8.98 -12.49 -18.99
CA VAL A 527 -9.99 -12.48 -20.05
C VAL A 527 -11.41 -12.40 -19.46
N CYS A 528 -11.74 -13.19 -18.43
CA CYS A 528 -13.05 -13.15 -17.77
C CYS A 528 -13.32 -11.86 -16.99
N MET A 529 -12.30 -11.18 -16.43
CA MET A 529 -12.48 -9.85 -15.81
C MET A 529 -12.77 -8.78 -16.86
N PHE A 530 -12.25 -8.92 -18.09
CA PHE A 530 -12.58 -8.03 -19.19
C PHE A 530 -13.94 -8.36 -19.84
N ASP A 531 -14.36 -9.62 -19.80
CA ASP A 531 -15.66 -10.09 -20.30
C ASP A 531 -16.82 -9.84 -19.32
N ALA A 532 -16.53 -9.76 -18.01
CA ALA A 532 -17.52 -9.46 -16.96
C ALA A 532 -18.20 -8.08 -17.10
N GLU A 533 -17.68 -7.21 -17.98
CA GLU A 533 -18.24 -5.89 -18.27
C GLU A 533 -18.81 -5.76 -19.71
N ARG A 534 -18.93 -6.87 -20.48
CA ARG A 534 -19.63 -6.87 -21.78
C ARG A 534 -21.04 -7.46 -21.71
N PRO A 535 -22.07 -6.73 -22.19
CA PRO A 535 -23.48 -7.10 -22.03
C PRO A 535 -23.99 -8.20 -22.98
N SER A 536 -23.14 -8.93 -23.70
CA SER A 536 -23.56 -9.80 -24.81
C SER A 536 -23.66 -11.31 -24.49
N LEU A 537 -23.27 -11.77 -23.30
CA LEU A 537 -23.55 -13.15 -22.85
C LEU A 537 -24.67 -13.15 -21.79
N ALA A 538 -25.91 -13.12 -22.29
CA ALA A 538 -27.17 -13.38 -21.59
C ALA A 538 -27.45 -12.53 -20.32
N TYR A 539 -27.73 -11.24 -20.51
CA TYR A 539 -28.24 -10.38 -19.44
C TYR A 539 -29.65 -10.83 -19.02
N ARG A 540 -29.77 -11.58 -17.92
CA ARG A 540 -31.08 -11.96 -17.32
C ARG A 540 -31.82 -10.77 -16.66
N GLY A 541 -31.36 -9.53 -16.88
CA GLY A 541 -32.01 -8.32 -16.35
C GLY A 541 -31.83 -8.09 -14.85
N TYR A 542 -30.88 -8.78 -14.20
CA TYR A 542 -30.63 -8.66 -12.76
C TYR A 542 -29.17 -8.89 -12.38
N LEU A 543 -28.72 -8.28 -11.28
CA LEU A 543 -27.39 -8.48 -10.68
C LEU A 543 -27.50 -9.42 -9.47
N GLU A 544 -26.82 -10.55 -9.49
CA GLU A 544 -26.90 -11.57 -8.44
C GLU A 544 -25.72 -11.45 -7.45
N PHE A 545 -26.02 -11.36 -6.16
CA PHE A 545 -25.03 -11.36 -5.09
C PHE A 545 -24.73 -12.79 -4.67
N ARG A 546 -23.49 -13.23 -4.88
CA ARG A 546 -23.05 -14.60 -4.65
C ARG A 546 -22.07 -14.68 -3.47
N PRO A 547 -22.10 -15.76 -2.68
CA PRO A 547 -21.09 -16.00 -1.65
C PRO A 547 -19.69 -16.01 -2.27
N ALA A 548 -18.72 -15.34 -1.62
CA ALA A 548 -17.34 -15.27 -2.12
C ALA A 548 -16.66 -16.64 -2.26
N LYS A 549 -17.16 -17.67 -1.55
CA LYS A 549 -16.70 -19.06 -1.64
C LYS A 549 -17.23 -19.77 -2.89
N GLU A 550 -18.31 -19.27 -3.48
CA GLU A 550 -19.07 -19.89 -4.59
C GLU A 550 -19.49 -18.86 -5.66
N PRO A 551 -18.55 -18.07 -6.22
CA PRO A 551 -18.89 -16.93 -7.09
C PRO A 551 -19.49 -17.30 -8.46
N TRP A 552 -19.43 -18.58 -8.85
CA TRP A 552 -19.77 -19.03 -10.21
C TRP A 552 -21.04 -19.90 -10.28
N TRP A 553 -21.66 -20.24 -9.15
CA TRP A 553 -22.86 -21.10 -9.13
C TRP A 553 -24.13 -20.24 -9.09
N LEU A 554 -25.08 -20.58 -9.96
CA LEU A 554 -26.40 -19.97 -10.01
C LEU A 554 -27.29 -20.61 -8.94
N SER A 555 -27.99 -19.80 -8.15
CA SER A 555 -29.04 -20.28 -7.25
C SER A 555 -30.24 -19.35 -7.28
N ASP A 556 -31.43 -19.92 -7.15
CA ASP A 556 -32.63 -19.12 -6.98
C ASP A 556 -32.75 -18.47 -5.61
N SER A 557 -32.04 -19.00 -4.62
CA SER A 557 -31.97 -18.52 -3.24
C SER A 557 -30.92 -17.43 -2.97
N HIS A 558 -30.29 -16.90 -4.03
CA HIS A 558 -29.37 -15.76 -3.92
C HIS A 558 -30.12 -14.41 -3.99
N TRP A 559 -29.55 -13.39 -3.35
CA TRP A 559 -30.04 -12.03 -3.49
C TRP A 559 -29.80 -11.52 -4.92
N LYS A 560 -30.85 -11.02 -5.56
CA LYS A 560 -30.85 -10.53 -6.94
C LYS A 560 -31.32 -9.08 -6.95
N LEU A 561 -30.51 -8.17 -7.47
CA LEU A 561 -30.87 -6.78 -7.73
C LEU A 561 -31.57 -6.71 -9.09
N LYS A 562 -32.88 -6.48 -9.07
CA LYS A 562 -33.76 -6.38 -10.24
C LYS A 562 -34.26 -4.96 -10.41
N ARG A 563 -34.53 -4.54 -11.65
CA ARG A 563 -35.19 -3.25 -11.90
C ARG A 563 -36.70 -3.44 -11.81
N CYS A 564 -37.34 -2.83 -10.82
CA CYS A 564 -38.79 -2.76 -10.70
C CYS A 564 -39.31 -1.55 -11.46
N THR A 565 -40.34 -1.77 -12.28
CA THR A 565 -40.90 -0.81 -13.26
C THR A 565 -41.36 0.52 -12.67
N GLN A 566 -41.59 0.61 -11.36
CA GLN A 566 -42.07 1.82 -10.69
C GLN A 566 -41.17 2.34 -9.54
N ARG A 567 -40.20 1.55 -9.06
CA ARG A 567 -39.46 1.85 -7.80
C ARG A 567 -37.93 1.85 -7.95
N GLY A 568 -37.41 1.73 -9.18
CA GLY A 568 -35.97 1.70 -9.45
C GLY A 568 -35.37 0.31 -9.22
N TRP A 569 -34.18 0.24 -8.62
CA TRP A 569 -33.50 -1.03 -8.35
C TRP A 569 -33.93 -1.61 -7.00
N CYS A 570 -34.35 -2.87 -6.99
CA CYS A 570 -34.84 -3.59 -5.82
C CYS A 570 -34.02 -4.86 -5.60
N LEU A 571 -33.58 -5.10 -4.36
CA LEU A 571 -32.86 -6.30 -3.98
C LEU A 571 -33.87 -7.34 -3.49
N VAL A 572 -33.96 -8.49 -4.17
CA VAL A 572 -34.95 -9.52 -3.89
C VAL A 572 -34.32 -10.90 -3.70
N LYS A 573 -34.90 -11.71 -2.83
CA LYS A 573 -34.52 -13.11 -2.57
C LYS A 573 -35.76 -13.88 -2.12
N ASP A 574 -36.10 -14.99 -2.79
CA ASP A 574 -37.16 -15.91 -2.34
C ASP A 574 -38.50 -15.22 -1.97
N GLY A 575 -38.94 -14.23 -2.74
CA GLY A 575 -40.18 -13.46 -2.45
C GLY A 575 -40.01 -12.33 -1.43
N ILE A 576 -38.86 -12.23 -0.78
CA ILE A 576 -38.49 -11.15 0.13
C ILE A 576 -37.81 -10.01 -0.64
N MET A 577 -38.20 -8.77 -0.35
CA MET A 577 -37.62 -7.56 -0.91
C MET A 577 -36.98 -6.71 0.19
N LEU A 578 -35.72 -6.32 0.00
CA LEU A 578 -35.04 -5.43 0.94
C LEU A 578 -35.58 -4.00 0.80
N VAL A 579 -36.01 -3.42 1.91
CA VAL A 579 -36.50 -2.04 1.96
C VAL A 579 -35.31 -1.09 2.00
N SER A 580 -35.26 -0.14 1.05
CA SER A 580 -34.20 0.86 0.98
C SER A 580 -34.20 1.75 2.22
N LEU A 581 -33.02 1.99 2.81
CA LEU A 581 -32.83 2.94 3.91
C LEU A 581 -33.24 4.39 3.55
N ARG A 582 -33.35 4.71 2.25
CA ARG A 582 -33.82 6.02 1.78
C ARG A 582 -35.35 6.12 1.69
N SER A 583 -36.06 5.01 1.83
CA SER A 583 -37.53 4.98 1.80
C SER A 583 -38.12 5.64 3.03
N GLU A 584 -39.32 6.20 2.91
CA GLU A 584 -39.99 6.86 4.02
C GLU A 584 -40.29 5.88 5.17
N THR A 585 -40.70 4.66 4.83
CA THR A 585 -40.89 3.58 5.81
C THR A 585 -39.62 3.31 6.61
N ALA A 586 -38.46 3.15 5.96
CA ALA A 586 -37.20 2.90 6.66
C ALA A 586 -36.75 4.08 7.53
N LYS A 587 -37.00 5.33 7.11
CA LYS A 587 -36.72 6.52 7.94
C LYS A 587 -37.59 6.56 9.20
N LEU A 588 -38.88 6.25 9.07
CA LEU A 588 -39.81 6.19 10.20
C LEU A 588 -39.39 5.10 11.19
N ILE A 589 -39.15 3.87 10.71
CA ILE A 589 -38.66 2.76 11.53
C ILE A 589 -37.33 3.10 12.19
N SER A 590 -36.40 3.71 11.45
CA SER A 590 -35.13 4.14 12.00
C SER A 590 -35.28 5.22 13.06
N THR A 591 -36.29 6.09 12.98
CA THR A 591 -36.53 7.11 13.99
C THR A 591 -37.01 6.48 15.30
N ILE A 592 -37.89 5.48 15.20
CA ILE A 592 -38.41 4.71 16.34
C ILE A 592 -37.30 3.91 17.03
N LEU A 593 -36.41 3.25 16.26
CA LEU A 593 -35.38 2.35 16.78
C LEU A 593 -34.03 3.02 17.05
N ASN A 594 -33.87 4.31 16.71
CA ASN A 594 -32.66 5.09 16.96
C ASN A 594 -32.13 5.02 18.41
N PRO A 595 -32.99 4.97 19.46
CA PRO A 595 -32.52 4.87 20.84
C PRO A 595 -31.63 3.65 21.10
N ILE A 596 -31.87 2.53 20.40
CA ILE A 596 -31.15 1.28 20.62
C ILE A 596 -30.08 1.02 19.55
N GLU A 597 -30.27 1.46 18.30
CA GLU A 597 -29.30 1.22 17.21
C GLU A 597 -29.44 2.23 16.05
N ARG A 598 -28.35 2.45 15.30
CA ARG A 598 -28.31 3.34 14.12
C ARG A 598 -29.04 2.76 12.91
N ALA A 599 -29.60 3.67 12.09
CA ALA A 599 -30.23 3.38 10.79
C ALA A 599 -29.42 2.40 9.91
N SER A 600 -28.10 2.58 9.82
CA SER A 600 -27.20 1.77 8.98
C SER A 600 -27.06 0.31 9.41
N LYS A 601 -27.55 -0.03 10.59
CA LYS A 601 -27.46 -1.37 11.20
C LYS A 601 -28.83 -2.06 11.31
N LEU A 602 -29.90 -1.42 10.83
CA LEU A 602 -31.23 -2.00 10.72
C LEU A 602 -31.39 -2.71 9.37
N HIS A 603 -31.90 -3.93 9.39
CA HIS A 603 -32.27 -4.67 8.19
C HIS A 603 -33.79 -4.75 8.07
N CYS A 604 -34.37 -3.98 7.15
CA CYS A 604 -35.81 -4.00 6.88
C CYS A 604 -36.09 -4.86 5.64
N LYS A 605 -36.85 -5.94 5.80
CA LYS A 605 -37.20 -6.91 4.76
C LYS A 605 -38.71 -6.98 4.63
N LEU A 606 -39.24 -6.80 3.43
CA LEU A 606 -40.66 -6.95 3.13
C LEU A 606 -40.89 -8.29 2.46
N ASP A 607 -41.61 -9.19 3.12
CA ASP A 607 -42.17 -10.36 2.45
C ASP A 607 -43.37 -9.90 1.59
N VAL A 608 -43.23 -10.07 0.28
CA VAL A 608 -44.23 -9.61 -0.70
C VAL A 608 -45.49 -10.46 -0.66
N LEU A 609 -45.40 -11.74 -0.29
CA LEU A 609 -46.55 -12.65 -0.27
C LEU A 609 -47.41 -12.43 0.97
N SER A 610 -46.78 -12.36 2.15
CA SER A 610 -47.49 -12.16 3.42
C SER A 610 -47.77 -10.70 3.75
N SER A 611 -47.19 -9.75 3.01
CA SER A 611 -47.25 -8.31 3.28
C SER A 611 -46.78 -7.95 4.70
N VAL A 612 -45.78 -8.69 5.19
CA VAL A 612 -45.16 -8.49 6.50
C VAL A 612 -43.83 -7.77 6.32
N LEU A 613 -43.63 -6.67 7.06
CA LEU A 613 -42.35 -6.01 7.20
C LEU A 613 -41.60 -6.58 8.40
N GLU A 614 -40.52 -7.31 8.14
CA GLU A 614 -39.57 -7.79 9.14
C GLU A 614 -38.44 -6.77 9.34
N ILE A 615 -38.15 -6.44 10.59
CA ILE A 615 -37.11 -5.50 10.98
C ILE A 615 -36.15 -6.23 11.90
N GLU A 616 -34.92 -6.46 11.43
CA GLU A 616 -33.88 -7.13 12.21
C GLU A 616 -32.81 -6.14 12.67
N ILE A 617 -32.34 -6.31 13.91
CA ILE A 617 -31.16 -5.66 14.45
C ILE A 617 -30.12 -6.76 14.77
N PRO A 618 -29.30 -7.18 13.79
CA PRO A 618 -28.50 -8.40 13.91
C PRO A 618 -27.54 -8.41 15.10
N TYR A 619 -26.95 -7.26 15.42
CA TYR A 619 -25.95 -7.15 16.48
C TYR A 619 -26.56 -7.24 17.88
N LEU A 620 -27.77 -6.71 18.07
CA LEU A 620 -28.52 -6.82 19.33
C LEU A 620 -29.35 -8.12 19.43
N ARG A 621 -29.38 -8.92 18.34
CA ARG A 621 -30.15 -10.17 18.23
C ARG A 621 -31.65 -10.00 18.54
N ILE A 622 -32.19 -8.82 18.24
CA ILE A 622 -33.61 -8.49 18.37
C ILE A 622 -34.24 -8.25 16.99
N GLY A 623 -35.48 -8.66 16.83
CA GLY A 623 -36.25 -8.50 15.61
C GLY A 623 -37.69 -8.09 15.92
N PHE A 624 -38.31 -7.47 14.92
CA PHE A 624 -39.68 -6.99 14.99
C PHE A 624 -40.43 -7.26 13.69
N THR A 625 -41.76 -7.28 13.78
CA THR A 625 -42.67 -7.38 12.62
C THR A 625 -43.72 -6.30 12.64
N LEU A 626 -44.07 -5.82 11.45
CA LEU A 626 -45.18 -4.92 11.20
C LEU A 626 -46.03 -5.48 10.06
N GLN A 627 -47.30 -5.79 10.35
CA GLN A 627 -48.27 -6.25 9.37
C GLN A 627 -48.85 -5.05 8.59
N LEU A 628 -49.06 -5.21 7.29
CA LEU A 628 -49.78 -4.22 6.50
C LEU A 628 -51.16 -3.91 7.11
N GLY A 629 -51.47 -2.62 7.28
CA GLY A 629 -52.73 -2.13 7.86
C GLY A 629 -52.73 -2.01 9.39
N HIS A 630 -51.69 -2.49 10.07
CA HIS A 630 -51.54 -2.36 11.52
C HIS A 630 -50.60 -1.19 11.85
N SER A 631 -50.79 -0.56 13.02
CA SER A 631 -49.92 0.52 13.54
C SER A 631 -48.94 0.06 14.61
N SER A 632 -49.03 -1.21 15.06
CA SER A 632 -48.22 -1.76 16.14
C SER A 632 -47.09 -2.63 15.63
N ILE A 633 -45.86 -2.32 16.05
CA ILE A 633 -44.65 -3.10 15.75
C ILE A 633 -44.46 -4.15 16.85
N ARG A 634 -44.52 -5.43 16.52
CA ARG A 634 -44.43 -6.56 17.45
C ARG A 634 -43.01 -7.09 17.57
N SER A 635 -42.58 -7.51 18.76
CA SER A 635 -41.26 -8.11 18.97
C SER A 635 -41.26 -9.62 18.68
N HIS A 636 -40.15 -10.14 18.16
CA HIS A 636 -39.94 -11.59 17.99
C HIS A 636 -39.48 -12.27 19.28
N GLN A 637 -38.66 -11.59 20.08
CA GLN A 637 -38.02 -12.17 21.28
C GLN A 637 -38.92 -12.06 22.51
N TYR A 638 -39.85 -11.12 22.52
CA TYR A 638 -40.80 -10.91 23.61
C TYR A 638 -42.23 -11.12 23.08
N PRO A 639 -42.81 -12.33 23.27
CA PRO A 639 -44.17 -12.62 22.84
C PRO A 639 -45.18 -11.62 23.43
N ASP A 640 -46.20 -11.27 22.64
CA ASP A 640 -47.28 -10.33 23.00
C ASP A 640 -46.83 -8.92 23.40
N MET A 641 -45.59 -8.54 23.09
CA MET A 641 -45.07 -7.20 23.31
C MET A 641 -45.03 -6.40 22.00
N VAL A 642 -45.52 -5.17 22.07
CA VAL A 642 -45.44 -4.17 21.00
C VAL A 642 -44.59 -2.99 21.43
N ILE A 643 -44.01 -2.25 20.49
CA ILE A 643 -43.36 -0.97 20.82
C ILE A 643 -44.42 0.00 21.35
N ASP A 644 -44.18 0.55 22.53
CA ASP A 644 -45.09 1.48 23.18
C ASP A 644 -45.09 2.83 22.44
N ALA A 645 -46.28 3.42 22.23
CA ALA A 645 -46.36 4.76 21.67
C ALA A 645 -45.85 5.80 22.67
N ASP A 646 -46.03 5.54 23.97
CA ASP A 646 -45.45 6.32 25.04
C ASP A 646 -44.05 5.79 25.38
N GLN A 647 -43.02 6.57 25.03
CA GLN A 647 -41.61 6.28 25.36
C GLN A 647 -41.12 7.04 26.61
N SER A 648 -42.04 7.69 27.34
CA SER A 648 -41.74 8.36 28.61
C SER A 648 -41.59 7.36 29.75
N LEU A 649 -40.68 7.66 30.67
CA LEU A 649 -40.42 6.85 31.86
C LEU A 649 -40.31 7.80 33.05
N GLU A 650 -41.07 7.52 34.11
CA GLU A 650 -41.09 8.35 35.32
C GLU A 650 -39.81 8.20 36.16
N THR A 651 -39.00 7.18 35.86
CA THR A 651 -37.70 6.90 36.49
C THR A 651 -36.58 6.98 35.45
N LEU A 652 -35.34 7.26 35.86
CA LEU A 652 -34.19 7.53 34.97
C LEU A 652 -34.46 8.67 33.96
N VAL A 653 -35.06 9.77 34.43
CA VAL A 653 -35.31 10.98 33.64
C VAL A 653 -34.01 11.48 33.01
N GLY A 654 -34.00 11.56 31.67
CA GLY A 654 -32.83 11.98 30.88
C GLY A 654 -32.09 10.86 30.14
N LEU A 655 -32.39 9.58 30.41
CA LEU A 655 -31.85 8.45 29.62
C LEU A 655 -32.48 8.43 28.21
N ARG A 656 -31.63 8.62 27.20
CA ARG A 656 -32.05 8.71 25.78
C ARG A 656 -32.05 7.36 25.07
N ASN A 657 -31.11 6.49 25.39
CA ASN A 657 -30.94 5.21 24.73
C ASN A 657 -31.80 4.13 25.39
N LYS A 658 -33.12 4.21 25.21
CA LYS A 658 -34.08 3.22 25.70
C LYS A 658 -35.21 3.01 24.70
N LEU A 659 -35.72 1.78 24.63
CA LEU A 659 -36.93 1.46 23.88
C LEU A 659 -37.92 0.77 24.83
N ILE A 660 -39.11 1.34 24.98
CA ILE A 660 -40.17 0.80 25.83
C ILE A 660 -41.12 -0.05 25.00
N MET A 661 -41.44 -1.22 25.52
CA MET A 661 -42.43 -2.13 24.97
C MET A 661 -43.60 -2.27 25.94
N LEU A 662 -44.78 -2.49 25.37
CA LEU A 662 -46.04 -2.65 26.08
C LEU A 662 -46.60 -4.04 25.80
N GLN A 663 -47.01 -4.74 26.85
CA GLN A 663 -47.71 -6.01 26.73
C GLN A 663 -49.17 -5.75 26.36
N VAL A 664 -49.65 -6.37 25.28
CA VAL A 664 -50.97 -6.05 24.69
C VAL A 664 -52.13 -6.30 25.66
N ASN A 665 -52.04 -7.29 26.55
CA ASN A 665 -53.15 -7.70 27.41
C ASN A 665 -53.09 -7.12 28.83
N SER A 666 -51.91 -7.06 29.44
CA SER A 666 -51.73 -6.66 30.84
C SER A 666 -51.37 -5.19 31.00
N HIS A 667 -51.05 -4.50 29.89
CA HIS A 667 -50.44 -3.16 29.89
C HIS A 667 -49.13 -3.07 30.68
N ALA A 668 -48.48 -4.19 30.98
CA ALA A 668 -47.16 -4.20 31.60
C ALA A 668 -46.12 -3.61 30.63
N ARG A 669 -45.22 -2.76 31.15
CA ARG A 669 -44.17 -2.11 30.36
C ARG A 669 -42.81 -2.75 30.63
N VAL A 670 -42.04 -2.93 29.57
CA VAL A 670 -40.66 -3.43 29.61
C VAL A 670 -39.74 -2.44 28.90
N VAL A 671 -38.67 -2.03 29.56
CA VAL A 671 -37.67 -1.12 29.01
C VAL A 671 -36.46 -1.90 28.53
N LEU A 672 -36.11 -1.73 27.26
CA LEU A 672 -34.90 -2.26 26.64
C LEU A 672 -33.82 -1.17 26.63
N VAL A 673 -32.66 -1.48 27.21
CA VAL A 673 -31.51 -0.58 27.29
C VAL A 673 -30.26 -1.29 26.76
N PRO A 674 -29.57 -0.72 25.75
CA PRO A 674 -28.35 -1.31 25.22
C PRO A 674 -27.19 -1.09 26.19
N GLU A 675 -26.25 -2.03 26.22
CA GLU A 675 -25.00 -1.91 26.95
C GLU A 675 -23.98 -1.07 26.13
N GLY A 676 -23.21 -0.22 26.80
CA GLY A 676 -22.17 0.57 26.14
C GLY A 676 -21.57 1.67 27.02
N ASN A 677 -20.67 2.45 26.43
CA ASN A 677 -20.03 3.56 27.14
C ASN A 677 -21.04 4.68 27.40
N VAL A 678 -21.24 5.01 28.66
CA VAL A 678 -22.20 6.03 29.09
C VAL A 678 -21.53 7.40 29.12
N ILE A 679 -22.16 8.38 28.49
CA ILE A 679 -21.77 9.78 28.48
C ILE A 679 -22.95 10.57 29.03
N TRP A 680 -22.69 11.50 29.94
CA TRP A 680 -23.73 12.38 30.47
C TRP A 680 -23.39 13.85 30.22
N LYS A 681 -24.44 14.67 30.05
CA LYS A 681 -24.33 16.12 29.90
C LYS A 681 -25.42 16.80 30.71
N LYS A 682 -25.07 17.83 31.47
CA LYS A 682 -26.05 18.66 32.20
C LYS A 682 -26.90 19.45 31.20
N LYS A 683 -28.23 19.34 31.30
CA LYS A 683 -29.19 20.27 30.69
C LYS A 683 -29.84 21.10 31.80
N SER A 684 -30.54 22.18 31.42
CA SER A 684 -31.15 23.16 32.34
C SER A 684 -31.90 22.51 33.50
N ASP A 685 -32.69 21.47 33.22
CA ASP A 685 -33.64 20.90 34.19
C ASP A 685 -33.37 19.43 34.56
N HIS A 686 -32.42 18.76 33.90
CA HIS A 686 -32.05 17.35 34.15
C HIS A 686 -30.68 16.99 33.53
N VAL A 687 -30.12 15.83 33.89
CA VAL A 687 -28.92 15.27 33.25
C VAL A 687 -29.33 14.40 32.05
N ALA A 688 -28.87 14.73 30.85
CA ALA A 688 -29.06 13.87 29.68
C ALA A 688 -27.99 12.77 29.66
N VAL A 689 -28.42 11.52 29.61
CA VAL A 689 -27.56 10.33 29.59
C VAL A 689 -27.67 9.64 28.24
N GLU A 690 -26.54 9.46 27.57
CA GLU A 690 -26.41 8.82 26.26
C GLU A 690 -25.47 7.61 26.36
N ILE A 691 -25.83 6.53 25.70
CA ILE A 691 -25.05 5.30 25.62
C ILE A 691 -24.46 5.23 24.21
N GLY A 692 -23.13 5.22 24.12
CA GLY A 692 -22.43 5.11 22.85
C GLY A 692 -22.66 3.75 22.20
N TRP A 693 -23.03 3.75 20.92
CA TRP A 693 -23.25 2.53 20.15
C TRP A 693 -21.96 1.70 20.02
N GLN A 694 -22.04 0.40 20.34
CA GLN A 694 -20.92 -0.55 20.25
C GLN A 694 -21.28 -1.77 19.40
N ALA A 695 -20.28 -2.37 18.74
CA ALA A 695 -20.49 -3.41 17.74
C ALA A 695 -20.98 -4.76 18.29
N VAL A 696 -20.85 -5.00 19.60
CA VAL A 696 -21.29 -6.23 20.30
C VAL A 696 -21.89 -5.85 21.65
N ALA A 697 -22.93 -5.02 21.63
CA ALA A 697 -23.65 -4.62 22.84
C ALA A 697 -24.70 -5.68 23.22
N ASN A 698 -24.78 -6.02 24.51
CA ASN A 698 -25.94 -6.77 25.02
C ASN A 698 -27.13 -5.83 25.18
N LEU A 699 -28.34 -6.37 25.08
CA LEU A 699 -29.59 -5.64 25.33
C LEU A 699 -30.19 -6.13 26.65
N HIS A 700 -30.37 -5.23 27.60
CA HIS A 700 -30.95 -5.55 28.90
C HIS A 700 -32.42 -5.16 28.93
N ALA A 701 -33.28 -6.08 29.37
CA ALA A 701 -34.70 -5.85 29.59
C ALA A 701 -34.98 -5.64 31.08
N TYR A 702 -35.71 -4.58 31.39
CA TYR A 702 -36.13 -4.22 32.75
C TYR A 702 -37.64 -4.07 32.78
N SER A 703 -38.31 -4.77 33.71
CA SER A 703 -39.75 -4.59 33.90
C SER A 703 -40.02 -3.30 34.66
N VAL A 704 -41.06 -2.56 34.29
CA VAL A 704 -41.49 -1.35 34.99
C VAL A 704 -42.49 -1.73 36.08
N ASP A 705 -42.11 -1.49 37.33
CA ASP A 705 -43.00 -1.59 38.49
C ASP A 705 -43.73 -0.25 38.63
N SER A 706 -44.96 -0.19 38.15
CA SER A 706 -45.80 1.03 38.13
C SER A 706 -46.30 1.43 39.51
N GLN A 707 -46.32 0.51 40.49
CA GLN A 707 -46.73 0.83 41.86
C GLN A 707 -45.61 1.53 42.64
N LEU A 708 -44.35 1.11 42.41
CA LEU A 708 -43.18 1.65 43.10
C LEU A 708 -42.35 2.62 42.25
N GLY A 709 -42.74 2.86 40.99
CA GLY A 709 -42.04 3.78 40.08
C GLY A 709 -40.60 3.40 39.78
N ARG A 710 -40.29 2.09 39.74
CA ARG A 710 -38.91 1.57 39.62
C ARG A 710 -38.75 0.58 38.48
N LEU A 711 -37.51 0.43 38.02
CA LEU A 711 -37.13 -0.65 37.11
C LEU A 711 -36.70 -1.88 37.92
N VAL A 712 -37.23 -3.04 37.56
CA VAL A 712 -36.87 -4.34 38.13
C VAL A 712 -35.83 -4.98 37.21
N ASP A 713 -34.68 -5.33 37.78
CA ASP A 713 -33.59 -5.99 37.04
C ASP A 713 -33.94 -7.42 36.63
N ASN A 714 -33.21 -7.96 35.65
CA ASN A 714 -33.44 -9.30 35.12
C ASN A 714 -32.77 -10.42 35.95
N GLY A 715 -32.32 -10.14 37.17
CA GLY A 715 -31.64 -11.06 38.07
C GLY A 715 -30.12 -11.16 37.86
N SER A 716 -29.60 -10.79 36.70
CA SER A 716 -28.16 -10.87 36.40
C SER A 716 -27.36 -9.78 37.13
N LEU A 717 -26.15 -10.12 37.59
CA LEU A 717 -25.24 -9.16 38.23
C LEU A 717 -24.95 -7.95 37.33
N GLN A 718 -24.77 -8.19 36.03
CA GLN A 718 -24.51 -7.14 35.06
C GLN A 718 -25.69 -6.17 34.92
N SER A 719 -26.93 -6.69 34.85
CA SER A 719 -28.14 -5.86 34.79
C SER A 719 -28.31 -5.00 36.04
N LYS A 720 -27.98 -5.54 37.23
CA LYS A 720 -28.01 -4.80 38.51
C LYS A 720 -26.98 -3.69 38.56
N LEU A 721 -25.72 -3.98 38.18
CA LEU A 721 -24.64 -2.99 38.16
C LEU A 721 -24.93 -1.85 37.18
N LEU A 722 -25.44 -2.19 36.00
CA LEU A 722 -25.80 -1.21 34.97
C LEU A 722 -26.95 -0.31 35.42
N LEU A 723 -27.97 -0.88 36.07
CA LEU A 723 -29.09 -0.12 36.62
C LEU A 723 -28.62 0.86 37.72
N CYS A 724 -27.77 0.40 38.65
CA CYS A 724 -27.14 1.26 39.66
C CYS A 724 -26.33 2.39 39.02
N TYR A 725 -25.57 2.09 37.96
CA TYR A 725 -24.76 3.07 37.25
C TYR A 725 -25.62 4.17 36.59
N PHE A 726 -26.73 3.81 35.95
CA PHE A 726 -27.66 4.80 35.39
C PHE A 726 -28.32 5.67 36.47
N PHE A 727 -28.66 5.10 37.63
CA PHE A 727 -29.16 5.88 38.76
C PHE A 727 -28.11 6.87 39.30
N LEU A 728 -26.83 6.48 39.34
CA LEU A 728 -25.74 7.39 39.73
C LEU A 728 -25.54 8.51 38.70
N CYS A 729 -25.55 8.19 37.41
CA CYS A 729 -25.38 9.18 36.33
C CYS A 729 -26.55 10.18 36.27
N SER A 730 -27.79 9.73 36.50
CA SER A 730 -28.98 10.61 36.50
C SER A 730 -29.11 11.48 37.75
N ARG A 731 -28.49 11.09 38.88
CA ARG A 731 -28.60 11.81 40.17
C ARG A 731 -27.40 12.67 40.57
N ARG A 732 -26.33 12.80 39.77
CA ARG A 732 -25.17 13.67 40.08
C ARG A 732 -25.30 15.06 39.44
N PRO A 733 -25.62 16.15 40.19
CA PRO A 733 -25.63 17.50 39.64
C PRO A 733 -24.37 18.32 40.02
N HIS A 734 -23.44 17.80 40.85
CA HIS A 734 -22.45 18.65 41.56
C HIS A 734 -21.08 18.02 41.90
N LEU A 735 -20.39 17.32 41.00
CA LEU A 735 -18.95 17.05 41.19
C LEU A 735 -18.19 17.10 39.85
N GLU A 736 -17.94 18.33 39.37
CA GLU A 736 -16.81 18.65 38.50
C GLU A 736 -16.10 19.87 39.11
N ASN A 737 -15.05 19.59 39.88
CA ASN A 737 -13.82 20.38 39.98
C ASN A 737 -12.82 19.55 40.79
N GLY A 738 -11.83 18.95 40.12
CA GLY A 738 -10.69 18.31 40.76
C GLY A 738 -10.05 17.20 39.91
N ASN A 739 -9.07 17.61 39.10
CA ASN A 739 -7.99 16.86 38.43
C ASN A 739 -8.30 15.57 37.67
#